data_AF-A0A6I1K257-F1
#
_entry.id   AF-A0A6I1K257-F1
#
_cell.length_a   1.000
_cell.length_b   1.000
_cell.length_c   1.000
_cell.angle_alpha   90.00
_cell.angle_beta   90.00
_cell.angle_gamma   90.00
#
_symmetry.space_group_name_H-M   'P 1'
#
loop_
_entity.id
_entity.type
_entity.pdbx_description
1 polymer ?
#
loop_
_entity_poly.entity_id
_entity_poly.type
_entity_poly.pdbx_seq_one_letter_code
_entity_poly.pdbx_strand_id
1 'polypeptide(L)'
;MNDRRFNKIVLSLLALVLLVGVNFAQRELTAERTRLKLTRVEAVESMPPMMAFTAVALGGFRGLISNALWIRLNDLQLDEKYFEMVQLSDWITKMQPHFVAVWVHQAWNLSYNISVKFPDPNDRWLWVQRGIELLRDEALKYNPNETLIYRELAWHFQHKMGANLDNAHMTYKREWTRLMTEIFGNRERPNWDELLNPQTDDAKARVKLLREKYKLDPKVMQEVDGKYGPLEWRLPETHAIYWAYLGLKNSKPEQLITLRRVIYQSMQLAAQRGRLIYNPVDKYFEFGPNLTAIPLANEGYEQMMLEARGDADNVQNAHANFLKQAITDLYTHNREADAARWHAYLGQKYPNRYTKPDQKVSDFVLERYKELMDLGKDKIQSAIEGMFARHFYELAMGEDDRAKGWILLIQAIAKEYAKRVERSERDRVDLPPLPTLRQLVLDRLINAPAGDGWSPQLRLQLLTALGLPVPKDAPWLTAPAPGTLVAQGGTNRVPSTFIPPKVDTNIPEANLKAGKEYLAKNKQRADVVERPSGLQYRILKAGTGKLPTEKDKVRVHYTGRVVDKKTIQPGGIFDSSYEKNLPAEFDVTGVIRGWTEALQLMPKGSKWELVIPHYLAYQERGSPPGIGPNEVLIFEVELLDILSK
;
A
#
# COMPACT_ATOMS: atom_id res chain seq x y z
N MET A 1 38.94 -50.90 -18.68
CA MET A 1 37.94 -50.12 -17.94
C MET A 1 38.36 -48.65 -18.04
N ASN A 2 37.54 -47.78 -18.64
CA ASN A 2 37.91 -46.40 -19.03
C ASN A 2 38.50 -45.60 -17.83
N ASP A 3 39.73 -45.08 -17.96
CA ASP A 3 40.46 -44.32 -16.92
C ASP A 3 39.62 -43.20 -16.27
N ARG A 4 38.70 -42.59 -17.04
CA ARG A 4 37.78 -41.57 -16.52
C ARG A 4 36.80 -42.10 -15.47
N ARG A 5 36.35 -43.36 -15.54
CA ARG A 5 35.48 -43.96 -14.52
C ARG A 5 36.26 -44.33 -13.27
N PHE A 6 37.48 -44.85 -13.44
CA PHE A 6 38.38 -45.15 -12.33
C PHE A 6 38.76 -43.88 -11.55
N ASN A 7 39.17 -42.82 -12.24
CA ASN A 7 39.48 -41.53 -11.62
C ASN A 7 38.28 -40.91 -10.91
N LYS A 8 37.06 -41.03 -11.45
CA LYS A 8 35.84 -40.59 -10.75
C LYS A 8 35.60 -41.36 -9.45
N ILE A 9 35.77 -42.70 -9.46
CA ILE A 9 35.60 -43.53 -8.26
C ILE A 9 36.65 -43.17 -7.21
N VAL A 10 37.91 -43.00 -7.61
CA VAL A 10 39.00 -42.61 -6.70
C VAL A 10 38.74 -41.22 -6.11
N LEU A 11 38.34 -40.24 -6.93
CA LEU A 11 37.99 -38.90 -6.45
C LEU A 11 36.77 -38.91 -5.53
N SER A 12 35.75 -39.72 -5.81
CA SER A 12 34.58 -39.88 -4.93
C SER A 12 34.94 -40.53 -3.60
N LEU A 13 35.82 -41.54 -3.60
CA LEU A 13 36.34 -42.14 -2.37
C LEU A 13 37.20 -41.17 -1.57
N LEU A 14 38.06 -40.39 -2.25
CA LEU A 14 38.87 -39.36 -1.60
C LEU A 14 37.99 -38.28 -0.97
N ALA A 15 36.95 -37.83 -1.68
CA ALA A 15 35.97 -36.87 -1.15
C ALA A 15 35.23 -37.44 0.07
N LEU A 16 34.87 -38.72 0.05
CA LEU A 16 34.24 -39.40 1.19
C LEU A 16 35.18 -39.46 2.40
N VAL A 17 36.45 -39.81 2.20
CA VAL A 17 37.47 -39.83 3.26
C VAL A 17 37.70 -38.44 3.84
N LEU A 18 37.77 -37.41 2.99
CA LEU A 18 37.89 -36.02 3.43
C LEU A 18 36.65 -35.56 4.22
N LEU A 19 35.43 -35.94 3.79
CA LEU A 19 34.19 -35.65 4.53
C LEU A 19 34.17 -36.31 5.92
N VAL A 20 34.63 -37.56 6.02
CA VAL A 20 34.79 -38.25 7.31
C VAL A 20 35.85 -37.56 8.17
N GLY A 21 36.98 -37.16 7.60
CA GLY A 21 38.03 -36.41 8.29
C GLY A 21 37.55 -35.06 8.84
N VAL A 22 36.75 -34.34 8.07
CA VAL A 22 36.11 -33.08 8.50
C VAL A 22 35.22 -33.29 9.72
N ASN A 23 34.49 -34.41 9.82
CA ASN A 23 33.66 -34.70 10.99
C ASN A 23 34.48 -34.82 12.29
N PHE A 24 35.67 -35.43 12.24
CA PHE A 24 36.56 -35.53 13.40
C PHE A 24 37.15 -34.17 13.78
N ALA A 25 37.67 -33.41 12.79
CA ALA A 25 38.19 -32.06 13.03
C ALA A 25 37.10 -31.10 13.56
N GLN A 26 35.86 -31.23 13.07
CA GLN A 26 34.75 -30.39 13.49
C GLN A 26 34.30 -30.68 14.93
N ARG A 27 34.40 -31.93 15.41
CA ARG A 27 34.15 -32.25 16.82
C ARG A 27 35.14 -31.54 17.75
N GLU A 28 36.42 -31.57 17.41
CA GLU A 28 37.48 -30.94 18.20
C GLU A 28 37.35 -29.40 18.19
N LEU A 29 37.14 -28.80 17.01
CA LEU A 29 36.85 -27.37 16.87
C LEU A 29 35.59 -26.93 17.63
N THR A 30 34.56 -27.77 17.69
CA THR A 30 33.33 -27.46 18.45
C THR A 30 33.60 -27.51 19.96
N ALA A 31 34.36 -28.49 20.43
CA ALA A 31 34.78 -28.58 21.83
C ALA A 31 35.64 -27.36 22.23
N GLU A 32 36.56 -26.94 21.37
CA GLU A 32 37.38 -25.75 21.61
C GLU A 32 36.60 -24.44 21.56
N ARG A 33 35.66 -24.28 20.61
CA ARG A 33 34.76 -23.13 20.58
C ARG A 33 33.91 -23.03 21.84
N THR A 34 33.47 -24.17 22.37
CA THR A 34 32.73 -24.23 23.64
C THR A 34 33.63 -23.83 24.81
N ARG A 35 34.86 -24.39 24.89
CA ARG A 35 35.87 -24.06 25.92
C ARG A 35 36.21 -22.57 25.93
N LEU A 36 36.39 -21.98 24.75
CA LEU A 36 36.76 -20.58 24.57
C LEU A 36 35.56 -19.62 24.62
N LYS A 37 34.33 -20.13 24.83
CA LYS A 37 33.09 -19.35 24.79
C LYS A 37 32.91 -18.57 23.48
N LEU A 38 33.46 -19.10 22.37
CA LEU A 38 33.36 -18.52 21.03
C LEU A 38 32.03 -18.88 20.34
N THR A 39 31.34 -19.91 20.84
CA THR A 39 29.96 -20.22 20.46
C THR A 39 29.01 -19.25 21.14
N ARG A 40 28.47 -18.29 20.37
CA ARG A 40 27.32 -17.44 20.79
C ARG A 40 26.00 -18.22 20.96
N VAL A 41 26.01 -19.51 20.70
CA VAL A 41 24.83 -20.36 20.71
C VAL A 41 25.04 -21.44 21.75
N GLU A 42 24.65 -21.15 22.99
CA GLU A 42 24.07 -22.21 23.80
C GLU A 42 22.89 -22.76 23.00
N ALA A 43 22.80 -24.07 22.85
CA ALA A 43 21.65 -24.71 22.23
C ALA A 43 20.42 -24.39 23.09
N VAL A 44 19.76 -23.27 22.79
CA VAL A 44 18.49 -22.93 23.41
C VAL A 44 17.52 -24.01 22.94
N GLU A 45 16.95 -24.77 23.88
CA GLU A 45 15.99 -25.86 23.63
C GLU A 45 14.74 -25.42 22.82
N SER A 46 14.63 -24.14 22.45
CA SER A 46 13.55 -23.54 21.66
C SER A 46 13.93 -23.17 20.21
N MET A 47 15.10 -23.59 19.70
CA MET A 47 15.46 -23.27 18.31
C MET A 47 14.45 -23.86 17.30
N PRO A 48 13.97 -23.07 16.32
CA PRO A 48 13.14 -23.59 15.24
C PRO A 48 13.83 -24.78 14.54
N PRO A 49 13.10 -25.85 14.17
CA PRO A 49 13.68 -27.07 13.59
C PRO A 49 14.59 -26.84 12.38
N MET A 50 14.29 -25.83 11.55
CA MET A 50 15.12 -25.44 10.41
C MET A 50 16.47 -24.83 10.83
N MET A 51 16.57 -24.16 11.98
CA MET A 51 17.85 -23.70 12.53
C MET A 51 18.70 -24.86 13.02
N ALA A 52 18.09 -25.85 13.69
CA ALA A 52 18.80 -27.06 14.09
C ALA A 52 19.35 -27.80 12.86
N PHE A 53 18.53 -27.97 11.81
CA PHE A 53 18.98 -28.57 10.55
C PHE A 53 20.12 -27.78 9.88
N THR A 54 19.98 -26.47 9.70
CA THR A 54 21.02 -25.64 9.02
C THR A 54 22.30 -25.46 9.84
N ALA A 55 22.23 -25.45 11.17
CA ALA A 55 23.40 -25.34 12.04
C ALA A 55 24.14 -26.68 12.20
N VAL A 56 23.40 -27.78 12.34
CA VAL A 56 23.96 -29.11 12.64
C VAL A 56 24.31 -29.91 11.38
N ALA A 57 23.46 -29.88 10.35
CA ALA A 57 23.65 -30.73 9.16
C ALA A 57 24.63 -30.13 8.14
N LEU A 58 24.71 -28.80 8.03
CA LEU A 58 25.54 -28.14 7.01
C LEU A 58 26.92 -27.70 7.52
N GLY A 59 27.10 -27.55 8.84
CA GLY A 59 28.39 -27.22 9.45
C GLY A 59 29.12 -26.06 8.75
N GLY A 60 30.39 -26.28 8.39
CA GLY A 60 31.22 -25.31 7.65
C GLY A 60 30.83 -25.08 6.19
N PHE A 61 30.03 -25.97 5.58
CA PHE A 61 29.60 -25.84 4.17
C PHE A 61 28.50 -24.82 3.95
N ARG A 62 27.84 -24.39 5.03
CA ARG A 62 26.76 -23.39 5.03
C ARG A 62 27.11 -22.11 4.26
N GLY A 63 28.35 -21.63 4.38
CA GLY A 63 28.82 -20.43 3.65
C GLY A 63 28.94 -20.67 2.15
N LEU A 64 29.51 -21.81 1.75
CA LEU A 64 29.68 -22.18 0.33
C LEU A 64 28.33 -22.38 -0.36
N ILE A 65 27.40 -23.07 0.30
CA ILE A 65 26.04 -23.25 -0.20
C ILE A 65 25.35 -21.89 -0.31
N SER A 66 25.47 -21.03 0.70
CA SER A 66 24.87 -19.70 0.62
C SER A 66 25.42 -18.87 -0.54
N ASN A 67 26.73 -18.95 -0.84
CA ASN A 67 27.30 -18.26 -2.00
C ASN A 67 26.75 -18.81 -3.32
N ALA A 68 26.61 -20.13 -3.45
CA ALA A 68 25.99 -20.75 -4.62
C ALA A 68 24.52 -20.32 -4.79
N LEU A 69 23.77 -20.24 -3.69
CA LEU A 69 22.40 -19.75 -3.70
C LEU A 69 22.34 -18.27 -4.12
N TRP A 70 23.27 -17.42 -3.66
CA TRP A 70 23.35 -16.02 -4.09
C TRP A 70 23.64 -15.87 -5.58
N ILE A 71 24.56 -16.68 -6.14
CA ILE A 71 24.83 -16.68 -7.58
C ILE A 71 23.55 -17.04 -8.35
N ARG A 72 22.87 -18.12 -7.95
CA ARG A 72 21.62 -18.53 -8.58
C ARG A 72 20.51 -17.51 -8.43
N LEU A 73 20.42 -16.86 -7.27
CA LEU A 73 19.47 -15.78 -7.01
C LEU A 73 19.67 -14.62 -8.01
N ASN A 74 20.92 -14.25 -8.25
CA ASN A 74 21.27 -13.19 -9.20
C ASN A 74 20.93 -13.57 -10.64
N ASP A 75 21.18 -14.83 -11.04
CA ASP A 75 20.76 -15.32 -12.36
C ASP A 75 19.23 -15.22 -12.54
N LEU A 76 18.46 -15.60 -11.52
CA LEU A 76 16.99 -15.48 -11.58
C LEU A 76 16.51 -14.03 -11.62
N GLN A 77 17.21 -13.12 -10.93
CA GLN A 77 16.91 -11.69 -10.99
C GLN A 77 17.13 -11.14 -12.42
N LEU A 78 18.21 -11.55 -13.09
CA LEU A 78 18.51 -11.18 -14.48
C LEU A 78 17.52 -11.79 -15.48
N ASP A 79 17.08 -13.01 -15.20
CA ASP A 79 16.05 -13.73 -15.98
C ASP A 79 14.61 -13.25 -15.68
N GLU A 80 14.43 -12.27 -14.79
CA GLU A 80 13.13 -11.76 -14.31
C GLU A 80 12.21 -12.83 -13.66
N LYS A 81 12.80 -13.92 -13.15
CA LYS A 81 12.12 -15.03 -12.46
C LYS A 81 11.96 -14.74 -10.96
N TYR A 82 11.19 -13.70 -10.66
CA TYR A 82 11.10 -13.15 -9.30
C TYR A 82 10.43 -14.10 -8.29
N PHE A 83 9.49 -14.94 -8.71
CA PHE A 83 8.79 -15.86 -7.79
C PHE A 83 9.70 -17.00 -7.32
N GLU A 84 10.49 -17.57 -8.23
CA GLU A 84 11.50 -18.57 -7.93
C GLU A 84 12.61 -17.97 -7.06
N MET A 85 12.94 -16.70 -7.30
CA MET A 85 13.92 -15.97 -6.49
C MET A 85 13.49 -15.88 -5.01
N VAL A 86 12.20 -15.65 -4.72
CA VAL A 86 11.69 -15.59 -3.32
C VAL A 86 11.99 -16.86 -2.54
N GLN A 87 11.90 -18.03 -3.18
CA GLN A 87 12.18 -19.30 -2.52
C GLN A 87 13.66 -19.38 -2.12
N LEU A 88 14.56 -18.95 -2.99
CA LEU A 88 15.99 -18.91 -2.70
C LEU A 88 16.35 -17.86 -1.66
N SER A 89 15.70 -16.69 -1.70
CA SER A 89 15.85 -15.66 -0.66
C SER A 89 15.54 -16.20 0.73
N ASP A 90 14.47 -16.99 0.86
CA ASP A 90 14.08 -17.64 2.11
C ASP A 90 15.11 -18.68 2.60
N TRP A 91 15.70 -19.47 1.69
CA TRP A 91 16.80 -20.36 2.05
C TRP A 91 18.04 -19.60 2.51
N ILE A 92 18.39 -18.52 1.80
CA ILE A 92 19.55 -17.68 2.14
C ILE A 92 19.39 -17.05 3.52
N THR A 93 18.21 -16.49 3.84
CA THR A 93 17.96 -15.88 5.15
C THR A 93 18.02 -16.91 6.27
N LYS A 94 17.43 -18.11 6.07
CA LYS A 94 17.53 -19.23 7.01
C LYS A 94 18.96 -19.76 7.16
N MET A 95 19.75 -19.73 6.10
CA MET A 95 21.18 -20.03 6.13
C MET A 95 22.01 -18.88 6.71
N GLN A 96 21.48 -17.69 6.94
CA GLN A 96 22.25 -16.59 7.55
C GLN A 96 21.39 -15.75 8.52
N PRO A 97 20.76 -16.37 9.54
CA PRO A 97 19.68 -15.78 10.31
C PRO A 97 20.16 -14.62 11.18
N HIS A 98 21.44 -14.62 11.59
CA HIS A 98 22.02 -13.53 12.38
C HIS A 98 22.81 -12.50 11.55
N PHE A 99 22.83 -12.66 10.22
CA PHE A 99 23.48 -11.69 9.34
C PHE A 99 22.44 -10.68 8.84
N VAL A 100 22.26 -9.60 9.61
CA VAL A 100 21.21 -8.59 9.42
C VAL A 100 21.14 -8.05 7.99
N ALA A 101 22.30 -7.85 7.36
CA ALA A 101 22.39 -7.32 5.99
C ALA A 101 21.63 -8.18 4.97
N VAL A 102 21.55 -9.51 5.17
CA VAL A 102 20.81 -10.41 4.29
C VAL A 102 19.31 -10.13 4.36
N TRP A 103 18.75 -10.03 5.56
CA TRP A 103 17.33 -9.72 5.75
C TRP A 103 16.96 -8.37 5.16
N VAL A 104 17.77 -7.35 5.45
CA VAL A 104 17.57 -5.98 4.95
C VAL A 104 17.66 -5.96 3.42
N HIS A 105 18.68 -6.57 2.84
CA HIS A 105 18.84 -6.63 1.39
C HIS A 105 17.66 -7.33 0.72
N GLN A 106 17.21 -8.47 1.24
CA GLN A 106 16.09 -9.22 0.67
C GLN A 106 14.78 -8.43 0.77
N ALA A 107 14.49 -7.82 1.92
CA ALA A 107 13.31 -6.98 2.10
C ALA A 107 13.31 -5.77 1.18
N TRP A 108 14.48 -5.14 1.02
CA TRP A 108 14.68 -4.03 0.11
C TRP A 108 14.50 -4.46 -1.36
N ASN A 109 15.07 -5.61 -1.75
CA ASN A 109 14.92 -6.14 -3.09
C ASN A 109 13.45 -6.40 -3.46
N LEU A 110 12.69 -7.02 -2.55
CA LEU A 110 11.24 -7.23 -2.70
C LEU A 110 10.51 -5.90 -2.86
N SER A 111 10.73 -4.97 -1.92
CA SER A 111 9.94 -3.75 -1.82
C SER A 111 10.33 -2.70 -2.85
N TYR A 112 11.59 -2.60 -3.28
CA TYR A 112 12.08 -1.50 -4.12
C TYR A 112 12.44 -1.95 -5.54
N ASN A 113 13.10 -3.09 -5.72
CA ASN A 113 13.58 -3.51 -7.03
C ASN A 113 12.55 -4.34 -7.78
N ILE A 114 11.96 -5.34 -7.11
CA ILE A 114 11.00 -6.25 -7.74
C ILE A 114 9.64 -5.58 -7.90
N SER A 115 9.14 -4.92 -6.85
CA SER A 115 7.79 -4.32 -6.90
C SER A 115 7.60 -3.39 -8.10
N VAL A 116 8.60 -2.58 -8.46
CA VAL A 116 8.50 -1.61 -9.56
C VAL A 116 8.53 -2.24 -10.94
N LYS A 117 8.84 -3.54 -11.06
CA LYS A 117 8.81 -4.31 -12.32
C LYS A 117 7.40 -4.70 -12.73
N PHE A 118 6.44 -4.63 -11.81
CA PHE A 118 5.05 -4.98 -12.09
C PHE A 118 4.29 -3.73 -12.54
N PRO A 119 3.47 -3.78 -13.60
CA PRO A 119 2.70 -2.63 -14.05
C PRO A 119 1.50 -2.34 -13.13
N ASP A 120 0.86 -3.37 -12.57
CA ASP A 120 -0.31 -3.21 -11.68
C ASP A 120 0.13 -2.78 -10.26
N PRO A 121 -0.31 -1.61 -9.77
CA PRO A 121 -0.06 -1.15 -8.40
C PRO A 121 -0.47 -2.16 -7.30
N ASN A 122 -1.48 -2.99 -7.54
CA ASN A 122 -1.93 -4.00 -6.58
C ASN A 122 -0.95 -5.17 -6.45
N ASP A 123 -0.30 -5.56 -7.54
CA ASP A 123 0.77 -6.57 -7.50
C ASP A 123 1.99 -6.02 -6.79
N ARG A 124 2.35 -4.75 -7.05
CA ARG A 124 3.44 -4.07 -6.33
C ARG A 124 3.22 -4.07 -4.83
N TRP A 125 1.98 -3.83 -4.40
CA TRP A 125 1.61 -3.84 -2.98
C TRP A 125 1.95 -5.18 -2.32
N LEU A 126 1.71 -6.31 -2.98
CA LEU A 126 2.04 -7.64 -2.44
C LEU A 126 3.55 -7.79 -2.16
N TRP A 127 4.39 -7.31 -3.07
CA TRP A 127 5.85 -7.32 -2.91
C TRP A 127 6.32 -6.41 -1.78
N VAL A 128 5.74 -5.22 -1.66
CA VAL A 128 6.01 -4.28 -0.55
C VAL A 128 5.59 -4.88 0.80
N GLN A 129 4.40 -5.45 0.85
CA GLN A 129 3.88 -6.11 2.05
C GLN A 129 4.78 -7.29 2.45
N ARG A 130 5.23 -8.11 1.49
CA ARG A 130 6.14 -9.23 1.77
C ARG A 130 7.49 -8.77 2.30
N GLY A 131 8.04 -7.67 1.81
CA GLY A 131 9.28 -7.09 2.35
C GLY A 131 9.13 -6.62 3.80
N ILE A 132 7.99 -6.00 4.13
CA ILE A 132 7.64 -5.61 5.50
C ILE A 132 7.52 -6.85 6.40
N GLU A 133 6.78 -7.87 5.96
CA GLU A 133 6.61 -9.14 6.67
C GLU A 133 7.95 -9.85 6.90
N LEU A 134 8.84 -9.85 5.91
CA LEU A 134 10.16 -10.46 6.05
C LEU A 134 10.98 -9.82 7.18
N LEU A 135 10.95 -8.49 7.32
CA LEU A 135 11.62 -7.81 8.44
C LEU A 135 10.90 -8.04 9.76
N ARG A 136 9.58 -7.84 9.76
CA ARG A 136 8.73 -7.83 10.96
C ARG A 136 8.56 -9.21 11.58
N ASP A 137 8.24 -10.20 10.77
CA ASP A 137 7.80 -11.52 11.23
C ASP A 137 8.96 -12.52 11.29
N GLU A 138 9.96 -12.36 10.43
CA GLU A 138 11.08 -13.30 10.33
C GLU A 138 12.37 -12.71 10.88
N ALA A 139 12.85 -11.58 10.37
CA ALA A 139 14.16 -11.04 10.76
C ALA A 139 14.23 -10.68 12.24
N LEU A 140 13.19 -10.04 12.80
CA LEU A 140 13.11 -9.70 14.23
C LEU A 140 13.03 -10.94 15.15
N LYS A 141 12.55 -12.08 14.65
CA LYS A 141 12.55 -13.34 15.43
C LYS A 141 13.97 -13.80 15.74
N TYR A 142 14.90 -13.61 14.79
CA TYR A 142 16.30 -14.01 14.94
C TYR A 142 17.18 -12.89 15.50
N ASN A 143 16.77 -11.63 15.35
CA ASN A 143 17.56 -10.45 15.68
C ASN A 143 16.72 -9.40 16.42
N PRO A 144 16.13 -9.74 17.58
CA PRO A 144 15.14 -8.88 18.26
C PRO A 144 15.69 -7.54 18.75
N ASN A 145 17.01 -7.42 18.90
CA ASN A 145 17.68 -6.23 19.44
C ASN A 145 18.39 -5.40 18.36
N GLU A 146 18.30 -5.80 17.08
CA GLU A 146 19.05 -5.13 16.02
C GLU A 146 18.36 -3.88 15.49
N THR A 147 18.97 -2.73 15.82
CA THR A 147 18.50 -1.38 15.47
C THR A 147 18.19 -1.21 13.99
N LEU A 148 19.05 -1.78 13.13
CA LEU A 148 18.92 -1.63 11.68
C LEU A 148 17.62 -2.24 11.16
N ILE A 149 17.13 -3.35 11.73
CA ILE A 149 15.89 -3.97 11.28
C ILE A 149 14.69 -3.09 11.62
N TYR A 150 14.64 -2.55 12.85
CA TYR A 150 13.58 -1.60 13.24
C TYR A 150 13.60 -0.34 12.36
N ARG A 151 14.80 0.19 12.08
CA ARG A 151 14.98 1.35 11.20
C ARG A 151 14.42 1.06 9.82
N GLU A 152 14.81 -0.07 9.22
CA GLU A 152 14.37 -0.43 7.88
C GLU A 152 12.88 -0.73 7.82
N LEU A 153 12.34 -1.41 8.82
CA LEU A 153 10.90 -1.65 8.91
C LEU A 153 10.13 -0.34 8.95
N ALA A 154 10.56 0.61 9.79
CA ALA A 154 9.98 1.94 9.85
C ALA A 154 10.16 2.72 8.54
N TRP A 155 11.31 2.58 7.87
CA TRP A 155 11.59 3.20 6.57
C TRP A 155 10.65 2.69 5.47
N HIS A 156 10.26 1.42 5.46
CA HIS A 156 9.28 0.91 4.49
C HIS A 156 7.91 1.61 4.64
N PHE A 157 7.44 1.79 5.89
CA PHE A 157 6.22 2.53 6.14
C PHE A 157 6.36 4.02 5.79
N GLN A 158 7.44 4.66 6.22
CA GLN A 158 7.67 6.10 6.05
C GLN A 158 7.93 6.49 4.58
N HIS A 159 8.85 5.79 3.93
CA HIS A 159 9.41 6.15 2.63
C HIS A 159 8.72 5.41 1.48
N LYS A 160 8.65 4.07 1.51
CA LYS A 160 8.05 3.30 0.41
C LYS A 160 6.54 3.51 0.31
N MET A 161 5.84 3.48 1.43
CA MET A 161 4.38 3.65 1.48
C MET A 161 3.97 5.11 1.70
N GLY A 162 4.60 5.77 2.68
CA GLY A 162 4.26 7.13 3.06
C GLY A 162 4.64 8.16 2.00
N ALA A 163 5.91 8.22 1.58
CA ALA A 163 6.40 9.29 0.71
C ALA A 163 5.81 9.24 -0.71
N ASN A 164 5.80 10.39 -1.39
CA ASN A 164 5.40 10.50 -2.79
C ASN A 164 6.62 10.28 -3.71
N LEU A 165 7.20 9.08 -3.63
CA LEU A 165 8.42 8.71 -4.36
C LEU A 165 8.24 7.46 -5.24
N ASP A 166 7.08 6.80 -5.13
CA ASP A 166 6.67 5.68 -5.99
C ASP A 166 5.33 6.06 -6.62
N ASN A 167 5.15 5.87 -7.93
CA ASN A 167 3.89 6.21 -8.61
C ASN A 167 2.68 5.39 -8.11
N ALA A 168 2.91 4.24 -7.46
CA ALA A 168 1.89 3.41 -6.80
C ALA A 168 1.71 3.72 -5.30
N HIS A 169 2.38 4.75 -4.75
CA HIS A 169 2.33 5.04 -3.31
C HIS A 169 0.91 5.25 -2.76
N MET A 170 0.01 5.86 -3.55
CA MET A 170 -1.39 6.03 -3.15
C MET A 170 -2.14 4.71 -3.03
N THR A 171 -1.82 3.72 -3.88
CA THR A 171 -2.39 2.38 -3.76
C THR A 171 -1.92 1.71 -2.47
N TYR A 172 -0.64 1.82 -2.13
CA TYR A 172 -0.11 1.24 -0.88
C TYR A 172 -0.79 1.85 0.35
N LYS A 173 -0.97 3.18 0.37
CA LYS A 173 -1.70 3.86 1.45
C LYS A 173 -3.14 3.40 1.54
N ARG A 174 -3.85 3.31 0.40
CA ARG A 174 -5.25 2.87 0.36
C ARG A 174 -5.40 1.45 0.86
N GLU A 175 -4.56 0.52 0.41
CA GLU A 175 -4.60 -0.87 0.88
C GLU A 175 -4.28 -0.97 2.36
N TRP A 176 -3.26 -0.24 2.84
CA TRP A 176 -2.93 -0.22 4.26
C TRP A 176 -4.06 0.38 5.11
N THR A 177 -4.61 1.52 4.70
CA THR A 177 -5.76 2.14 5.37
C THR A 177 -6.96 1.21 5.39
N ARG A 178 -7.24 0.48 4.30
CA ARG A 178 -8.30 -0.52 4.25
C ARG A 178 -8.08 -1.62 5.30
N LEU A 179 -6.88 -2.20 5.34
CA LEU A 179 -6.50 -3.24 6.31
C LEU A 179 -6.60 -2.75 7.76
N MET A 180 -6.18 -1.52 8.04
CA MET A 180 -6.26 -0.95 9.38
C MET A 180 -7.68 -0.50 9.75
N THR A 181 -8.52 -0.13 8.78
CA THR A 181 -9.93 0.20 9.00
C THR A 181 -10.72 -1.04 9.45
N GLU A 182 -10.36 -2.25 9.00
CA GLU A 182 -10.93 -3.50 9.53
C GLU A 182 -10.70 -3.67 11.05
N ILE A 183 -9.66 -3.03 11.59
CA ILE A 183 -9.29 -3.11 13.02
C ILE A 183 -9.88 -1.93 13.79
N PHE A 184 -9.64 -0.71 13.32
CA PHE A 184 -9.96 0.53 14.05
C PHE A 184 -11.32 1.13 13.68
N GLY A 185 -11.96 0.61 12.62
CA GLY A 185 -13.16 1.19 12.05
C GLY A 185 -12.92 2.57 11.45
N ASN A 186 -14.00 3.33 11.29
CA ASN A 186 -13.96 4.70 10.75
C ASN A 186 -13.69 5.77 11.81
N ARG A 187 -13.23 5.38 13.02
CA ARG A 187 -12.95 6.31 14.11
C ARG A 187 -11.61 7.01 13.85
N GLU A 188 -11.56 8.30 14.18
CA GLU A 188 -10.30 9.06 14.15
C GLU A 188 -9.30 8.57 15.21
N ARG A 189 -9.80 7.94 16.28
CA ARG A 189 -9.03 7.44 17.42
C ARG A 189 -9.31 5.97 17.68
N PRO A 190 -8.28 5.14 17.97
CA PRO A 190 -8.50 3.79 18.48
C PRO A 190 -9.29 3.80 19.79
N ASN A 191 -10.15 2.78 19.96
CA ASN A 191 -10.81 2.53 21.24
C ASN A 191 -9.85 1.79 22.17
N TRP A 192 -9.06 2.54 22.95
CA TRP A 192 -8.02 1.94 23.79
C TRP A 192 -8.56 0.93 24.81
N ASP A 193 -9.70 1.22 25.43
CA ASP A 193 -10.32 0.31 26.41
C ASP A 193 -10.70 -1.03 25.77
N GLU A 194 -11.27 -0.99 24.57
CA GLU A 194 -11.64 -2.21 23.82
C GLU A 194 -10.42 -2.98 23.31
N LEU A 195 -9.35 -2.29 22.89
CA LEU A 195 -8.12 -2.94 22.43
C LEU A 195 -7.30 -3.56 23.57
N LEU A 196 -7.32 -2.94 24.75
CA LEU A 196 -6.62 -3.43 25.94
C LEU A 196 -7.44 -4.50 26.67
N ASN A 197 -8.77 -4.35 26.72
CA ASN A 197 -9.69 -5.21 27.46
C ASN A 197 -10.88 -5.66 26.57
N PRO A 198 -10.62 -6.47 25.52
CA PRO A 198 -11.66 -6.86 24.55
C PRO A 198 -12.74 -7.75 25.19
N GLN A 199 -13.98 -7.26 25.23
CA GLN A 199 -15.11 -7.96 25.84
C GLN A 199 -15.83 -8.90 24.87
N THR A 200 -16.07 -8.46 23.63
CA THR A 200 -16.81 -9.22 22.61
C THR A 200 -15.91 -10.16 21.82
N ASP A 201 -16.48 -11.22 21.23
CA ASP A 201 -15.72 -12.14 20.36
C ASP A 201 -15.09 -11.42 19.17
N ASP A 202 -15.82 -10.46 18.58
CA ASP A 202 -15.30 -9.63 17.49
C ASP A 202 -14.12 -8.75 17.94
N ALA A 203 -14.20 -8.14 19.13
CA ALA A 203 -13.10 -7.35 19.68
C ALA A 203 -11.87 -8.23 19.96
N LYS A 204 -12.08 -9.44 20.52
CA LYS A 204 -11.00 -10.42 20.75
C LYS A 204 -10.36 -10.85 19.44
N ALA A 205 -11.16 -11.10 18.39
CA ALA A 205 -10.67 -11.44 17.06
C ALA A 205 -9.86 -10.30 16.43
N ARG A 206 -10.31 -9.04 16.55
CA ARG A 206 -9.56 -7.87 16.08
C ARG A 206 -8.24 -7.70 16.82
N VAL A 207 -8.23 -7.83 18.15
CA VAL A 207 -6.99 -7.74 18.95
C VAL A 207 -6.03 -8.89 18.61
N LYS A 208 -6.55 -10.11 18.40
CA LYS A 208 -5.77 -11.26 17.94
C LYS A 208 -5.14 -10.97 16.58
N LEU A 209 -5.91 -10.46 15.61
CA LEU A 209 -5.41 -10.07 14.30
C LEU A 209 -4.32 -9.00 14.40
N LEU A 210 -4.54 -7.97 15.22
CA LEU A 210 -3.60 -6.88 15.46
C LEU A 210 -2.25 -7.40 16.01
N ARG A 211 -2.28 -8.27 17.03
CA ARG A 211 -1.09 -8.85 17.67
C ARG A 211 -0.41 -9.91 16.81
N GLU A 212 -1.17 -10.82 16.22
CA GLU A 212 -0.61 -12.00 15.54
C GLU A 212 -0.26 -11.74 14.08
N LYS A 213 -1.09 -10.99 13.34
CA LYS A 213 -0.84 -10.69 11.92
C LYS A 213 -0.01 -9.42 11.76
N TYR A 214 -0.38 -8.34 12.43
CA TYR A 214 0.29 -7.04 12.23
C TYR A 214 1.44 -6.79 13.21
N LYS A 215 1.58 -7.64 14.24
CA LYS A 215 2.60 -7.53 15.30
C LYS A 215 2.56 -6.19 16.04
N LEU A 216 1.35 -5.64 16.16
CA LEU A 216 1.09 -4.41 16.88
C LEU A 216 0.54 -4.75 18.28
N ASP A 217 1.22 -4.31 19.32
CA ASP A 217 0.78 -4.49 20.70
C ASP A 217 -0.03 -3.27 21.15
N PRO A 218 -1.32 -3.42 21.52
CA PRO A 218 -2.17 -2.32 21.96
C PRO A 218 -1.61 -1.43 23.07
N LYS A 219 -0.83 -2.01 24.00
CA LYS A 219 -0.23 -1.24 25.10
C LYS A 219 0.90 -0.37 24.58
N VAL A 220 1.78 -0.93 23.75
CA VAL A 220 2.84 -0.14 23.08
C VAL A 220 2.23 0.92 22.17
N MET A 221 1.14 0.61 21.46
CA MET A 221 0.42 1.58 20.64
C MET A 221 -0.12 2.74 21.47
N GLN A 222 -0.76 2.47 22.60
CA GLN A 222 -1.27 3.52 23.49
C GLN A 222 -0.13 4.40 24.04
N GLU A 223 1.01 3.81 24.39
CA GLU A 223 2.19 4.57 24.84
C GLU A 223 2.76 5.45 23.71
N VAL A 224 2.78 4.94 22.48
CA VAL A 224 3.19 5.71 21.29
C VAL A 224 2.23 6.88 21.04
N ASP A 225 0.91 6.63 21.05
CA ASP A 225 -0.09 7.68 20.85
C ASP A 225 -0.09 8.70 21.99
N GLY A 226 0.16 8.27 23.23
CA GLY A 226 0.30 9.18 24.37
C GLY A 226 1.52 10.08 24.28
N LYS A 227 2.61 9.61 23.65
CA LYS A 227 3.87 10.36 23.53
C LYS A 227 3.96 11.21 22.27
N TYR A 228 3.43 10.72 21.15
CA TYR A 228 3.61 11.30 19.83
C TYR A 228 2.28 11.63 19.15
N GLY A 229 1.16 11.26 19.75
CA GLY A 229 -0.16 11.51 19.20
C GLY A 229 -0.70 12.89 19.52
N PRO A 230 -1.73 13.30 18.78
CA PRO A 230 -2.79 12.35 18.43
C PRO A 230 -2.55 11.79 16.99
N LEU A 231 -2.16 10.51 16.87
CA LEU A 231 -1.81 9.84 15.59
C LEU A 231 -3.00 9.16 14.90
N GLU A 232 -2.98 9.10 13.56
CA GLU A 232 -3.96 8.34 12.78
C GLU A 232 -3.42 6.91 12.51
N TRP A 233 -3.94 5.93 13.25
CA TRP A 233 -3.47 4.53 13.22
C TRP A 233 -3.85 3.77 11.96
N ARG A 234 -4.54 4.39 11.02
CA ARG A 234 -4.78 3.81 9.68
C ARG A 234 -3.77 4.24 8.63
N LEU A 235 -2.81 5.10 9.00
CA LEU A 235 -1.81 5.64 8.07
C LEU A 235 -0.40 5.06 8.29
N PRO A 236 0.43 4.96 7.23
CA PRO A 236 1.78 4.40 7.33
C PRO A 236 2.70 5.16 8.30
N GLU A 237 2.60 6.49 8.38
CA GLU A 237 3.45 7.34 9.22
C GLU A 237 3.41 6.92 10.69
N THR A 238 2.22 6.62 11.21
CA THR A 238 2.02 6.14 12.58
C THR A 238 2.74 4.81 12.83
N HIS A 239 2.78 3.94 11.82
CA HIS A 239 3.46 2.65 11.92
C HIS A 239 4.98 2.79 11.86
N ALA A 240 5.49 3.74 11.08
CA ALA A 240 6.91 4.10 11.12
C ALA A 240 7.33 4.57 12.52
N ILE A 241 6.51 5.42 13.16
CA ILE A 241 6.74 5.85 14.55
C ILE A 241 6.70 4.66 15.51
N TYR A 242 5.69 3.78 15.39
CA TYR A 242 5.57 2.60 16.24
C TYR A 242 6.80 1.69 16.16
N TRP A 243 7.26 1.34 14.96
CA TRP A 243 8.39 0.44 14.78
C TRP A 243 9.72 1.06 15.22
N ALA A 244 9.92 2.34 14.97
CA ALA A 244 11.08 3.05 15.45
C ALA A 244 11.07 3.17 16.99
N TYR A 245 9.92 3.44 17.60
CA TYR A 245 9.75 3.48 19.06
C TYR A 245 10.00 2.12 19.71
N LEU A 246 9.50 1.04 19.12
CA LEU A 246 9.76 -0.32 19.59
C LEU A 246 11.26 -0.65 19.50
N GLY A 247 11.93 -0.22 18.43
CA GLY A 247 13.38 -0.31 18.33
C GLY A 247 14.10 0.47 19.42
N LEU A 248 13.62 1.65 19.83
CA LEU A 248 14.22 2.40 20.95
C LEU A 248 14.19 1.64 22.27
N LYS A 249 13.18 0.79 22.47
CA LYS A 249 13.06 -0.05 23.68
C LYS A 249 13.94 -1.28 23.65
N ASN A 250 14.12 -1.88 22.47
CA ASN A 250 14.74 -3.20 22.33
C ASN A 250 16.21 -3.13 21.89
N SER A 251 16.64 -2.05 21.25
CA SER A 251 17.98 -1.93 20.67
C SER A 251 19.04 -1.41 21.63
N LYS A 252 20.31 -1.68 21.29
CA LYS A 252 21.47 -1.20 22.04
C LYS A 252 21.62 0.33 21.95
N PRO A 253 22.14 1.01 22.99
CA PRO A 253 22.21 2.47 23.04
C PRO A 253 22.97 3.15 21.89
N GLU A 254 23.97 2.47 21.33
CA GLU A 254 24.95 3.03 20.39
C GLU A 254 24.34 3.54 19.07
N GLN A 255 23.16 3.07 18.67
CA GLN A 255 22.57 3.36 17.34
C GLN A 255 21.18 4.02 17.39
N LEU A 256 20.67 4.30 18.59
CA LEU A 256 19.29 4.77 18.80
C LEU A 256 18.97 6.12 18.13
N ILE A 257 19.98 6.93 17.83
CA ILE A 257 19.81 8.21 17.13
C ILE A 257 19.14 8.03 15.75
N THR A 258 19.43 6.92 15.06
CA THR A 258 18.82 6.65 13.74
C THR A 258 17.32 6.41 13.85
N LEU A 259 16.87 5.73 14.90
CA LEU A 259 15.46 5.49 15.17
C LEU A 259 14.74 6.77 15.60
N ARG A 260 15.37 7.60 16.45
CA ARG A 260 14.79 8.91 16.84
C ARG A 260 14.58 9.82 15.62
N ARG A 261 15.54 9.84 14.69
CA ARG A 261 15.38 10.58 13.42
C ARG A 261 14.18 10.10 12.61
N VAL A 262 13.97 8.79 12.50
CA VAL A 262 12.79 8.23 11.80
C VAL A 262 11.49 8.65 12.48
N ILE A 263 11.44 8.65 13.82
CA ILE A 263 10.27 9.14 14.57
C ILE A 263 9.99 10.61 14.24
N TYR A 264 10.99 11.49 14.35
CA TYR A 264 10.79 12.92 14.14
C TYR A 264 10.39 13.26 12.70
N GLN A 265 11.00 12.60 11.72
CA GLN A 265 10.60 12.76 10.32
C GLN A 265 9.20 12.19 10.05
N SER A 266 8.81 11.09 10.69
CA SER A 266 7.46 10.53 10.55
C SER A 266 6.41 11.41 11.24
N MET A 267 6.76 12.07 12.34
CA MET A 267 5.94 13.07 13.01
C MET A 267 5.66 14.29 12.12
N GLN A 268 6.67 14.76 11.40
CA GLN A 268 6.49 15.81 10.38
C GLN A 268 5.46 15.37 9.34
N LEU A 269 5.58 14.16 8.80
CA LEU A 269 4.65 13.63 7.80
C LEU A 269 3.25 13.43 8.39
N ALA A 270 3.14 12.99 9.64
CA ALA A 270 1.87 12.89 10.34
C ALA A 270 1.20 14.28 10.53
N ALA A 271 1.96 15.33 10.83
CA ALA A 271 1.41 16.69 10.87
C ALA A 271 0.96 17.18 9.47
N GLN A 272 1.74 16.90 8.42
CA GLN A 272 1.45 17.38 7.07
C GLN A 272 0.32 16.62 6.37
N ARG A 273 0.13 15.33 6.66
CA ARG A 273 -0.83 14.46 5.95
C ARG A 273 -1.45 13.34 6.79
N GLY A 274 -1.38 13.44 8.12
CA GLY A 274 -1.83 12.41 9.06
C GLY A 274 -3.31 12.50 9.44
N ARG A 275 -4.17 13.07 8.58
CA ARG A 275 -5.63 13.09 8.74
C ARG A 275 -6.27 12.37 7.57
N LEU A 276 -7.17 11.43 7.85
CA LEU A 276 -8.03 10.82 6.83
C LEU A 276 -9.30 11.66 6.65
N ILE A 277 -9.52 12.14 5.44
CA ILE A 277 -10.74 12.85 5.05
C ILE A 277 -11.58 11.85 4.24
N TYR A 278 -12.68 11.39 4.83
CA TYR A 278 -13.59 10.48 4.13
C TYR A 278 -14.38 11.26 3.09
N ASN A 279 -14.40 10.76 1.86
CA ASN A 279 -15.33 11.20 0.84
C ASN A 279 -16.61 10.33 0.95
N PRO A 280 -17.70 10.85 1.55
CA PRO A 280 -18.94 10.09 1.71
C PRO A 280 -19.66 9.80 0.39
N VAL A 281 -19.27 10.50 -0.68
CA VAL A 281 -19.87 10.45 -2.01
C VAL A 281 -19.27 9.32 -2.82
N ASP A 282 -17.97 9.42 -3.06
CA ASP A 282 -17.26 8.50 -3.96
C ASP A 282 -16.67 7.30 -3.20
N LYS A 283 -16.85 7.27 -1.87
CA LYS A 283 -16.37 6.20 -0.97
C LYS A 283 -14.85 5.98 -1.04
N TYR A 284 -14.11 7.04 -1.33
CA TYR A 284 -12.65 7.09 -1.23
C TYR A 284 -12.21 7.96 -0.03
N PHE A 285 -10.92 7.93 0.31
CA PHE A 285 -10.34 8.81 1.32
C PHE A 285 -9.29 9.71 0.69
N GLU A 286 -9.26 10.97 1.13
CA GLU A 286 -8.15 11.89 0.93
C GLU A 286 -7.29 11.98 2.20
N PHE A 287 -6.08 12.49 2.05
CA PHE A 287 -5.19 12.80 3.16
C PHE A 287 -5.12 14.31 3.34
N GLY A 288 -5.22 14.77 4.58
CA GLY A 288 -5.10 16.18 4.94
C GLY A 288 -4.13 16.40 6.10
N PRO A 289 -3.76 17.66 6.38
CA PRO A 289 -2.89 17.98 7.50
C PRO A 289 -3.58 17.65 8.82
N ASN A 290 -2.82 17.07 9.75
CA ASN A 290 -3.22 16.94 11.14
C ASN A 290 -2.69 18.16 11.91
N LEU A 291 -3.49 19.22 11.93
CA LEU A 291 -3.13 20.49 12.55
C LEU A 291 -2.88 20.37 14.07
N THR A 292 -3.45 19.35 14.71
CA THR A 292 -3.25 19.11 16.15
C THR A 292 -1.91 18.47 16.47
N ALA A 293 -1.26 17.83 15.49
CA ALA A 293 0.07 17.23 15.65
C ALA A 293 1.23 18.23 15.46
N ILE A 294 0.96 19.47 15.03
CA ILE A 294 2.00 20.49 14.77
C ILE A 294 2.91 20.74 15.99
N PRO A 295 2.39 20.94 17.23
CA PRO A 295 3.26 21.17 18.39
C PRO A 295 4.24 20.02 18.66
N LEU A 296 3.78 18.78 18.56
CA LEU A 296 4.63 17.61 18.82
C LEU A 296 5.63 17.34 17.70
N ALA A 297 5.25 17.62 16.44
CA ALA A 297 6.20 17.59 15.33
C ALA A 297 7.30 18.66 15.51
N ASN A 298 6.94 19.86 15.98
CA ASN A 298 7.90 20.91 16.35
C ASN A 298 8.85 20.45 17.47
N GLU A 299 8.32 19.86 18.54
CA GLU A 299 9.14 19.29 19.62
C GLU A 299 10.12 18.23 19.09
N GLY A 300 9.69 17.39 18.15
CA GLY A 300 10.57 16.43 17.48
C GLY A 300 11.74 17.09 16.75
N TYR A 301 11.50 18.21 16.06
CA TYR A 301 12.57 19.00 15.45
C TYR A 301 13.52 19.61 16.49
N GLU A 302 12.99 20.15 17.57
CA GLU A 302 13.79 20.69 18.68
C GLU A 302 14.74 19.64 19.24
N GLN A 303 14.24 18.43 19.50
CA GLN A 303 15.07 17.31 19.94
C GLN A 303 16.10 16.90 18.88
N MET A 304 15.70 16.84 17.60
CA MET A 304 16.62 16.52 16.51
C MET A 304 17.78 17.53 16.40
N MET A 305 17.51 18.82 16.61
CA MET A 305 18.53 19.87 16.63
C MET A 305 19.53 19.69 17.78
N LEU A 306 19.04 19.33 18.98
CA LEU A 306 19.90 19.06 20.14
C LEU A 306 20.82 17.85 19.91
N GLU A 307 20.35 16.85 19.15
CA GLU A 307 21.10 15.63 18.87
C GLU A 307 22.01 15.71 17.62
N ALA A 308 21.87 16.75 16.80
CA ALA A 308 22.61 16.91 15.55
C ALA A 308 24.08 17.31 15.80
N ARG A 309 24.98 16.32 15.92
CA ARG A 309 26.44 16.55 15.98
C ARG A 309 26.98 17.06 14.63
N GLY A 310 26.95 18.37 14.40
CA GLY A 310 27.56 19.04 13.24
C GLY A 310 26.67 19.24 12.01
N ASP A 311 25.41 18.80 12.06
CA ASP A 311 24.42 18.94 10.96
C ASP A 311 23.26 19.89 11.34
N ALA A 312 23.52 20.79 12.28
CA ALA A 312 22.49 21.65 12.88
C ALA A 312 21.81 22.54 11.85
N ASP A 313 22.55 23.06 10.86
CA ASP A 313 22.00 23.97 9.84
C ASP A 313 20.98 23.30 8.93
N ASN A 314 21.21 22.05 8.51
CA ASN A 314 20.26 21.32 7.67
C ASN A 314 18.98 21.00 8.46
N VAL A 315 19.11 20.61 9.73
CA VAL A 315 17.96 20.37 10.60
C VAL A 315 17.18 21.67 10.85
N GLN A 316 17.86 22.80 11.08
CA GLN A 316 17.21 24.10 11.23
C GLN A 316 16.48 24.54 9.96
N ASN A 317 17.07 24.33 8.78
CA ASN A 317 16.43 24.61 7.50
C ASN A 317 15.17 23.75 7.31
N ALA A 318 15.26 22.45 7.62
CA ALA A 318 14.12 21.54 7.55
C ALA A 318 13.00 21.96 8.53
N HIS A 319 13.36 22.30 9.76
CA HIS A 319 12.43 22.78 10.78
C HIS A 319 11.71 24.06 10.34
N ALA A 320 12.46 25.05 9.84
CA ALA A 320 11.87 26.28 9.33
C ALA A 320 10.92 26.04 8.15
N ASN A 321 11.24 25.11 7.24
CA ASN A 321 10.36 24.73 6.14
C ASN A 321 9.08 24.03 6.63
N PHE A 322 9.19 23.16 7.64
CA PHE A 322 8.03 22.59 8.31
C PHE A 322 7.14 23.68 8.92
N LEU A 323 7.70 24.62 9.67
CA LEU A 323 6.95 25.72 10.29
C LEU A 323 6.28 26.63 9.24
N LYS A 324 6.97 27.00 8.16
CA LYS A 324 6.38 27.75 7.04
C LYS A 324 5.15 27.04 6.47
N GLN A 325 5.22 25.71 6.30
CA GLN A 325 4.10 24.90 5.84
C GLN A 325 2.97 24.87 6.88
N ALA A 326 3.28 24.58 8.14
CA ALA A 326 2.31 24.56 9.22
C ALA A 326 1.55 25.89 9.38
N ILE A 327 2.24 27.03 9.30
CA ILE A 327 1.62 28.37 9.31
C ILE A 327 0.64 28.53 8.15
N THR A 328 1.02 28.08 6.95
CA THR A 328 0.17 28.17 5.76
C THR A 328 -1.06 27.26 5.89
N ASP A 329 -0.87 26.03 6.39
CA ASP A 329 -1.95 25.08 6.62
C ASP A 329 -2.93 25.64 7.67
N LEU A 330 -2.45 26.15 8.80
CA LEU A 330 -3.30 26.78 9.82
C LEU A 330 -4.09 27.98 9.26
N TYR A 331 -3.43 28.87 8.53
CA TYR A 331 -4.08 30.04 7.93
C TYR A 331 -5.19 29.63 6.95
N THR A 332 -4.91 28.66 6.06
CA THR A 332 -5.86 28.15 5.06
C THR A 332 -6.96 27.25 5.64
N HIS A 333 -6.92 26.93 6.94
CA HIS A 333 -7.97 26.21 7.66
C HIS A 333 -8.68 27.10 8.68
N ASN A 334 -8.72 28.42 8.44
CA ASN A 334 -9.42 29.39 9.30
C ASN A 334 -8.91 29.41 10.76
N ARG A 335 -7.62 29.08 10.96
CA ARG A 335 -6.94 29.13 12.27
C ARG A 335 -5.89 30.24 12.31
N GLU A 336 -6.28 31.46 11.95
CA GLU A 336 -5.37 32.61 11.82
C GLU A 336 -4.63 32.93 13.12
N ALA A 337 -5.30 32.83 14.27
CA ALA A 337 -4.66 33.03 15.57
C ALA A 337 -3.53 32.01 15.82
N ASP A 338 -3.74 30.75 15.46
CA ASP A 338 -2.70 29.72 15.56
C ASP A 338 -1.56 29.95 14.59
N ALA A 339 -1.88 30.30 13.34
CA ALA A 339 -0.90 30.66 12.34
C ALA A 339 -0.02 31.84 12.81
N ALA A 340 -0.61 32.87 13.41
CA ALA A 340 0.09 34.00 13.97
C ALA A 340 1.02 33.60 15.14
N ARG A 341 0.55 32.70 16.03
CA ARG A 341 1.40 32.16 17.10
C ARG A 341 2.63 31.44 16.56
N TRP A 342 2.45 30.57 15.56
CA TRP A 342 3.57 29.84 14.94
C TRP A 342 4.48 30.73 14.10
N HIS A 343 3.94 31.78 13.47
CA HIS A 343 4.73 32.79 12.77
C HIS A 343 5.61 33.60 13.72
N ALA A 344 5.07 34.03 14.86
CA ALA A 344 5.84 34.68 15.93
C ALA A 344 6.94 33.76 16.47
N TYR A 345 6.61 32.48 16.72
CA TYR A 345 7.60 31.48 17.14
C TYR A 345 8.71 31.29 16.11
N LEU A 346 8.38 31.20 14.82
CA LEU A 346 9.37 31.09 13.73
C LEU A 346 10.34 32.28 13.74
N GLY A 347 9.82 33.50 13.91
CA GLY A 347 10.63 34.71 14.00
C GLY A 347 11.50 34.78 15.25
N GLN A 348 10.99 34.32 16.40
CA GLN A 348 11.77 34.21 17.63
C GLN A 348 12.88 33.16 17.51
N LYS A 349 12.58 32.01 16.92
CA LYS A 349 13.52 30.89 16.78
C LYS A 349 14.62 31.18 15.77
N TYR A 350 14.29 31.88 14.69
CA TYR A 350 15.22 32.24 13.62
C TYR A 350 15.17 33.74 13.31
N PRO A 351 15.72 34.58 14.21
CA PRO A 351 15.65 36.03 14.09
C PRO A 351 16.15 36.53 12.73
N ASN A 352 15.35 37.36 12.07
CA ASN A 352 15.65 38.01 10.78
C ASN A 352 16.03 37.08 9.62
N ARG A 353 15.81 35.75 9.75
CA ARG A 353 16.18 34.78 8.71
C ARG A 353 15.00 34.42 7.81
N TYR A 354 13.81 34.26 8.39
CA TYR A 354 12.62 33.78 7.66
C TYR A 354 11.40 34.69 7.79
N THR A 355 11.39 35.60 8.75
CA THR A 355 10.31 36.56 8.99
C THR A 355 10.87 37.97 9.06
N LYS A 356 10.04 38.97 8.78
CA LYS A 356 10.38 40.39 8.97
C LYS A 356 9.82 40.90 10.31
N PRO A 357 10.45 41.89 10.95
CA PRO A 357 9.86 42.59 12.08
C PRO A 357 8.45 43.12 11.74
N ASP A 358 7.52 42.98 12.67
CA ASP A 358 6.11 43.43 12.57
C ASP A 358 5.32 42.89 11.35
N GLN A 359 5.83 41.84 10.70
CA GLN A 359 5.14 41.21 9.57
C GLN A 359 3.85 40.54 10.04
N LYS A 360 2.72 40.84 9.39
CA LYS A 360 1.47 40.12 9.65
C LYS A 360 1.57 38.71 9.06
N VAL A 361 0.91 37.74 9.72
CA VAL A 361 0.87 36.36 9.24
C VAL A 361 0.25 36.25 7.83
N SER A 362 -0.74 37.08 7.52
CA SER A 362 -1.34 37.16 6.18
C SER A 362 -0.33 37.59 5.12
N ASP A 363 0.49 38.62 5.40
CA ASP A 363 1.55 39.06 4.50
C ASP A 363 2.61 37.96 4.30
N PHE A 364 2.97 37.24 5.37
CA PHE A 364 3.89 36.10 5.31
C PHE A 364 3.35 34.95 4.43
N VAL A 365 2.08 34.60 4.57
CA VAL A 365 1.45 33.58 3.73
C VAL A 365 1.38 34.05 2.27
N LEU A 366 1.06 35.32 2.03
CA LEU A 366 0.99 35.90 0.69
C LEU A 366 2.34 35.94 -0.03
N GLU A 367 3.47 36.03 0.68
CA GLU A 367 4.80 35.96 0.08
C GLU A 367 5.02 34.65 -0.70
N ARG A 368 4.39 33.55 -0.29
CA ARG A 368 4.44 32.26 -1.02
C ARG A 368 3.72 32.29 -2.36
N TYR A 369 2.81 33.24 -2.54
CA TYR A 369 2.07 33.48 -3.77
C TYR A 369 2.61 34.69 -4.55
N LYS A 370 3.75 35.25 -4.13
CA LYS A 370 4.33 36.43 -4.79
C LYS A 370 4.62 36.18 -6.26
N GLU A 371 5.26 35.06 -6.59
CA GLU A 371 5.53 34.68 -7.98
C GLU A 371 4.25 34.54 -8.79
N LEU A 372 3.21 33.91 -8.21
CA LEU A 372 1.89 33.82 -8.84
C LEU A 372 1.31 35.21 -9.14
N MET A 373 1.46 36.15 -8.20
CA MET A 373 1.01 37.54 -8.37
C MET A 373 1.86 38.36 -9.35
N ASP A 374 3.04 37.87 -9.73
CA ASP A 374 3.90 38.46 -10.75
C ASP A 374 3.65 37.88 -12.15
N LEU A 375 2.81 36.85 -12.25
CA LEU A 375 2.33 36.35 -13.54
C LEU A 375 1.30 37.30 -14.16
N GLY A 376 1.11 37.20 -15.48
CA GLY A 376 0.07 37.95 -16.20
C GLY A 376 -1.35 37.65 -15.70
N LYS A 377 -2.28 38.58 -15.97
CA LYS A 377 -3.68 38.52 -15.51
C LYS A 377 -4.33 37.13 -15.66
N ASP A 378 -4.18 36.50 -16.82
CA ASP A 378 -4.83 35.22 -17.10
C ASP A 378 -4.35 34.09 -16.18
N LYS A 379 -3.07 34.11 -15.78
CA LYS A 379 -2.48 33.09 -14.91
C LYS A 379 -2.95 33.24 -13.48
N ILE A 380 -2.98 34.47 -12.95
CA ILE A 380 -3.49 34.72 -11.60
C ILE A 380 -5.01 34.47 -11.54
N GLN A 381 -5.76 34.85 -12.59
CA GLN A 381 -7.19 34.53 -12.68
C GLN A 381 -7.40 33.01 -12.68
N SER A 382 -6.67 32.26 -13.49
CA SER A 382 -6.77 30.79 -13.54
C SER A 382 -6.46 30.15 -12.17
N ALA A 383 -5.48 30.68 -11.44
CA ALA A 383 -5.17 30.18 -10.11
C ALA A 383 -6.29 30.49 -9.09
N ILE A 384 -6.87 31.69 -9.14
CA ILE A 384 -8.04 32.06 -8.31
C ILE A 384 -9.23 31.17 -8.66
N GLU A 385 -9.49 30.89 -9.93
CA GLU A 385 -10.54 29.95 -10.36
C GLU A 385 -10.29 28.55 -9.79
N GLY A 386 -9.05 28.06 -9.82
CA GLY A 386 -8.66 26.79 -9.20
C GLY A 386 -8.87 26.77 -7.68
N MET A 387 -8.57 27.87 -6.99
CA MET A 387 -8.83 28.02 -5.56
C MET A 387 -10.32 28.05 -5.24
N PHE A 388 -11.16 28.70 -6.07
CA PHE A 388 -12.61 28.62 -5.94
C PHE A 388 -13.11 27.19 -6.16
N ALA A 389 -12.57 26.46 -7.14
CA ALA A 389 -12.92 25.06 -7.35
C ALA A 389 -12.58 24.20 -6.13
N ARG A 390 -11.42 24.43 -5.50
CA ARG A 390 -11.07 23.77 -4.24
C ARG A 390 -12.00 24.18 -3.09
N HIS A 391 -12.34 25.46 -2.95
CA HIS A 391 -13.34 25.93 -1.98
C HIS A 391 -14.67 25.17 -2.10
N PHE A 392 -15.21 25.04 -3.30
CA PHE A 392 -16.45 24.29 -3.51
C PHE A 392 -16.29 22.80 -3.25
N TYR A 393 -15.12 22.22 -3.56
CA TYR A 393 -14.83 20.84 -3.21
C TYR A 393 -14.87 20.62 -1.68
N GLU A 394 -14.21 21.49 -0.91
CA GLU A 394 -14.25 21.39 0.56
C GLU A 394 -15.68 21.53 1.11
N LEU A 395 -16.49 22.45 0.57
CA LEU A 395 -17.90 22.58 0.96
C LEU A 395 -18.70 21.30 0.67
N ALA A 396 -18.53 20.71 -0.51
CA ALA A 396 -19.19 19.47 -0.87
C ALA A 396 -18.83 18.35 0.10
N MET A 397 -17.57 18.32 0.56
CA MET A 397 -17.03 17.35 1.50
C MET A 397 -17.41 17.61 2.97
N GLY A 398 -18.08 18.73 3.27
CA GLY A 398 -18.43 19.13 4.64
C GLY A 398 -17.26 19.73 5.45
N GLU A 399 -16.18 20.15 4.78
CA GLU A 399 -14.99 20.75 5.39
C GLU A 399 -15.12 22.29 5.44
N ASP A 400 -16.13 22.79 6.15
CA ASP A 400 -16.55 24.20 6.16
C ASP A 400 -15.43 25.19 6.51
N ASP A 401 -14.60 24.88 7.51
CA ASP A 401 -13.51 25.77 7.93
C ASP A 401 -12.40 25.86 6.87
N ARG A 402 -12.14 24.74 6.18
CA ARG A 402 -11.18 24.71 5.07
C ARG A 402 -11.73 25.46 3.86
N ALA A 403 -13.03 25.29 3.58
CA ALA A 403 -13.72 26.08 2.57
C ALA A 403 -13.61 27.60 2.85
N LYS A 404 -13.83 28.04 4.09
CA LYS A 404 -13.67 29.44 4.50
C LYS A 404 -12.22 29.92 4.34
N GLY A 405 -11.25 29.12 4.73
CA GLY A 405 -9.84 29.49 4.60
C GLY A 405 -9.38 29.72 3.16
N TRP A 406 -9.90 28.96 2.19
CA TRP A 406 -9.68 29.24 0.76
C TRP A 406 -10.25 30.61 0.33
N ILE A 407 -11.43 31.00 0.82
CA ILE A 407 -12.00 32.32 0.54
C ILE A 407 -11.12 33.44 1.11
N LEU A 408 -10.66 33.30 2.35
CA LEU A 408 -9.76 34.26 2.98
C LEU A 408 -8.47 34.43 2.18
N LEU A 409 -7.90 33.32 1.69
CA LEU A 409 -6.71 33.34 0.84
C LEU A 409 -6.97 34.03 -0.50
N ILE A 410 -8.07 33.71 -1.18
CA ILE A 410 -8.45 34.34 -2.46
C ILE A 410 -8.61 35.85 -2.29
N GLN A 411 -9.30 36.28 -1.23
CA GLN A 411 -9.49 37.70 -0.92
C GLN A 411 -8.15 38.40 -0.66
N ALA A 412 -7.26 37.75 0.09
CA ALA A 412 -5.94 38.30 0.39
C ALA A 412 -5.08 38.45 -0.88
N ILE A 413 -5.06 37.43 -1.76
CA ILE A 413 -4.33 37.46 -3.04
C ILE A 413 -4.89 38.54 -3.96
N ALA A 414 -6.22 38.60 -4.13
CA ALA A 414 -6.86 39.58 -5.01
C ALA A 414 -6.61 41.02 -4.53
N LYS A 415 -6.69 41.26 -3.22
CA LYS A 415 -6.38 42.56 -2.62
C LYS A 415 -4.93 42.97 -2.85
N GLU A 416 -3.99 42.04 -2.70
CA GLU A 416 -2.57 42.33 -2.90
C GLU A 416 -2.23 42.53 -4.38
N TYR A 417 -2.88 41.79 -5.29
CA TYR A 417 -2.76 42.01 -6.72
C TYR A 417 -3.29 43.39 -7.13
N ALA A 418 -4.47 43.80 -6.63
CA ALA A 418 -5.06 45.11 -6.92
C ALA A 418 -4.11 46.26 -6.53
N LYS A 419 -3.50 46.21 -5.35
CA LYS A 419 -2.47 47.20 -4.96
C LYS A 419 -1.28 47.25 -5.92
N ARG A 420 -0.90 46.12 -6.52
CA ARG A 420 0.19 46.07 -7.51
C ARG A 420 -0.23 46.65 -8.85
N VAL A 421 -1.49 46.47 -9.25
CA VAL A 421 -2.07 47.15 -10.42
C VAL A 421 -2.04 48.66 -10.20
N GLU A 422 -2.53 49.14 -9.05
CA GLU A 422 -2.53 50.57 -8.69
C GLU A 422 -1.12 51.20 -8.68
N ARG A 423 -0.10 50.43 -8.30
CA ARG A 423 1.31 50.89 -8.26
C ARG A 423 2.05 50.76 -9.61
N SER A 424 1.47 50.07 -10.60
CA SER A 424 2.11 49.77 -11.88
C SER A 424 1.47 50.61 -12.97
N GLU A 425 2.17 51.65 -13.44
CA GLU A 425 1.56 52.62 -14.36
C GLU A 425 1.33 52.14 -15.80
N ARG A 426 1.77 50.94 -16.25
CA ARG A 426 1.67 50.60 -17.69
C ARG A 426 1.23 49.20 -18.14
N ASP A 427 1.30 48.12 -17.36
CA ASP A 427 1.15 46.76 -17.96
C ASP A 427 0.28 45.75 -17.18
N ARG A 428 -0.38 46.11 -16.07
CA ARG A 428 -1.23 45.17 -15.31
C ARG A 428 -2.71 45.54 -15.43
N VAL A 429 -3.55 44.54 -15.68
CA VAL A 429 -5.00 44.69 -15.90
C VAL A 429 -5.75 44.14 -14.70
N ASP A 430 -6.81 44.83 -14.27
CA ASP A 430 -7.66 44.39 -13.17
C ASP A 430 -8.27 43.00 -13.40
N LEU A 431 -8.39 42.28 -12.28
CA LEU A 431 -9.12 41.01 -12.23
C LEU A 431 -10.63 41.27 -12.31
N PRO A 432 -11.40 40.36 -12.90
CA PRO A 432 -12.85 40.39 -12.76
C PRO A 432 -13.25 40.35 -11.27
N PRO A 433 -14.41 40.93 -10.89
CA PRO A 433 -14.87 40.89 -9.51
C PRO A 433 -14.93 39.45 -8.98
N LEU A 434 -14.44 39.24 -7.74
CA LEU A 434 -14.43 37.91 -7.11
C LEU A 434 -15.81 37.22 -7.11
N PRO A 435 -16.95 37.90 -6.87
CA PRO A 435 -18.27 37.28 -6.99
C PRO A 435 -18.55 36.72 -8.39
N THR A 436 -18.08 37.40 -9.44
CA THR A 436 -18.23 36.97 -10.83
C THR A 436 -17.39 35.72 -11.10
N LEU A 437 -16.12 35.70 -10.68
CA LEU A 437 -15.26 34.51 -10.83
C LEU A 437 -15.80 33.32 -10.04
N ARG A 438 -16.27 33.56 -8.81
CA ARG A 438 -16.90 32.53 -7.97
C ARG A 438 -18.10 31.90 -8.67
N GLN A 439 -18.99 32.74 -9.22
CA GLN A 439 -20.18 32.26 -9.92
C GLN A 439 -19.81 31.49 -11.18
N LEU A 440 -18.86 31.99 -11.98
CA LEU A 440 -18.40 31.32 -13.20
C LEU A 440 -17.83 29.92 -12.91
N VAL A 441 -17.04 29.78 -11.85
CA VAL A 441 -16.51 28.48 -11.43
C VAL A 441 -17.63 27.57 -10.93
N LEU A 442 -18.56 28.09 -10.13
CA LEU A 442 -19.72 27.33 -9.66
C LEU A 442 -20.54 26.80 -10.83
N ASP A 443 -20.90 27.67 -11.79
CA ASP A 443 -21.66 27.32 -12.98
C ASP A 443 -20.92 26.26 -13.80
N ARG A 444 -19.60 26.38 -13.95
CA ARG A 444 -18.77 25.36 -14.61
C ARG A 444 -18.88 24.01 -13.90
N LEU A 445 -18.79 23.98 -12.56
CA LEU A 445 -18.82 22.72 -11.80
C LEU A 445 -20.20 22.06 -11.81
N ILE A 446 -21.28 22.84 -11.68
CA ILE A 446 -22.66 22.33 -11.62
C ILE A 446 -23.28 22.10 -13.00
N ASN A 447 -22.71 22.62 -14.09
CA ASN A 447 -23.24 22.41 -15.45
C ASN A 447 -22.28 21.62 -16.36
N ALA A 448 -21.07 21.29 -15.89
CA ALA A 448 -20.13 20.49 -16.66
C ALA A 448 -20.76 19.16 -17.12
N PRO A 449 -20.42 18.69 -18.33
CA PRO A 449 -20.78 17.36 -18.80
C PRO A 449 -20.42 16.27 -17.79
N ALA A 450 -21.08 15.13 -17.93
CA ALA A 450 -20.69 13.95 -17.18
C ALA A 450 -19.33 13.43 -17.62
N GLY A 451 -18.49 13.07 -16.66
CA GLY A 451 -17.11 12.63 -16.90
C GLY A 451 -16.06 13.73 -16.74
N ASP A 452 -16.45 15.02 -16.68
CA ASP A 452 -15.54 16.15 -16.43
C ASP A 452 -15.18 16.32 -14.94
N GLY A 453 -14.73 15.24 -14.32
CA GLY A 453 -14.07 15.25 -13.02
C GLY A 453 -14.96 15.06 -11.78
N TRP A 454 -16.13 15.70 -11.69
CA TRP A 454 -17.00 15.57 -10.49
C TRP A 454 -18.13 14.56 -10.69
N SER A 455 -18.41 13.75 -9.66
CA SER A 455 -19.54 12.82 -9.67
C SER A 455 -20.89 13.54 -9.48
N PRO A 456 -22.01 13.00 -10.01
CA PRO A 456 -23.35 13.51 -9.75
C PRO A 456 -23.62 13.69 -8.26
N GLN A 457 -23.18 12.74 -7.44
CA GLN A 457 -23.39 12.78 -6.01
C GLN A 457 -22.57 13.91 -5.35
N LEU A 458 -21.34 14.18 -5.80
CA LEU A 458 -20.52 15.29 -5.29
C LEU A 458 -21.15 16.64 -5.62
N ARG A 459 -21.69 16.77 -6.85
CA ARG A 459 -22.45 17.96 -7.28
C ARG A 459 -23.71 18.16 -6.45
N LEU A 460 -24.46 17.09 -6.14
CA LEU A 460 -25.64 17.16 -5.28
C LEU A 460 -25.29 17.58 -3.85
N GLN A 461 -24.17 17.10 -3.30
CA GLN A 461 -23.70 17.56 -1.99
C GLN A 461 -23.31 19.03 -2.01
N LEU A 462 -22.60 19.50 -3.03
CA LEU A 462 -22.31 20.92 -3.19
C LEU A 462 -23.58 21.77 -3.23
N LEU A 463 -24.56 21.38 -4.06
CA LEU A 463 -25.83 22.10 -4.17
C LEU A 463 -26.56 22.16 -2.82
N THR A 464 -26.55 21.04 -2.09
CA THR A 464 -27.14 20.95 -0.75
C THR A 464 -26.41 21.87 0.24
N ALA A 465 -25.08 21.85 0.26
CA ALA A 465 -24.26 22.72 1.11
C ALA A 465 -24.47 24.22 0.81
N LEU A 466 -24.77 24.56 -0.44
CA LEU A 466 -25.07 25.92 -0.88
C LEU A 466 -26.56 26.30 -0.75
N GLY A 467 -27.44 25.37 -0.40
CA GLY A 467 -28.90 25.59 -0.38
C GLY A 467 -29.49 25.89 -1.77
N LEU A 468 -28.86 25.40 -2.83
CA LEU A 468 -29.27 25.63 -4.22
C LEU A 468 -30.15 24.48 -4.75
N PRO A 469 -31.15 24.78 -5.59
CA PRO A 469 -31.96 23.75 -6.22
C PRO A 469 -31.14 22.93 -7.23
N VAL A 470 -31.55 21.68 -7.44
CA VAL A 470 -30.99 20.83 -8.50
C VAL A 470 -31.43 21.37 -9.87
N PRO A 471 -30.50 21.69 -10.79
CA PRO A 471 -30.85 22.16 -12.13
C PRO A 471 -31.60 21.06 -12.89
N LYS A 472 -32.77 21.36 -13.47
CA LYS A 472 -33.62 20.35 -14.13
C LYS A 472 -32.97 19.69 -15.34
N ASP A 473 -32.15 20.44 -16.06
CA ASP A 473 -31.54 20.04 -17.33
C ASP A 473 -30.03 19.74 -17.18
N ALA A 474 -29.57 19.46 -15.96
CA ALA A 474 -28.15 19.26 -15.72
C ALA A 474 -27.64 18.00 -16.48
N PRO A 475 -26.58 18.09 -17.30
CA PRO A 475 -26.10 16.98 -18.14
C PRO A 475 -25.70 15.71 -17.37
N TRP A 476 -25.40 15.87 -16.08
CA TRP A 476 -24.96 14.79 -15.19
C TRP A 476 -26.10 14.13 -14.40
N LEU A 477 -27.33 14.63 -14.47
CA LEU A 477 -28.48 13.97 -13.85
C LEU A 477 -28.82 12.64 -14.52
N THR A 478 -28.64 12.58 -15.84
CA THR A 478 -28.88 11.40 -16.67
C THR A 478 -27.62 10.57 -16.89
N ALA A 479 -26.50 11.00 -16.32
CA ALA A 479 -25.24 10.35 -16.56
C ALA A 479 -24.95 9.24 -15.55
N PRO A 480 -24.36 8.13 -15.99
CA PRO A 480 -23.84 7.13 -15.06
C PRO A 480 -22.79 7.82 -14.16
N ALA A 481 -22.84 7.56 -12.86
CA ALA A 481 -21.90 8.18 -11.93
C ALA A 481 -20.44 7.86 -12.33
N PRO A 482 -19.55 8.87 -12.44
CA PRO A 482 -18.13 8.66 -12.69
C PRO A 482 -17.58 7.70 -11.63
N GLY A 483 -17.03 6.59 -12.08
CA GLY A 483 -16.44 5.61 -11.18
C GLY A 483 -17.43 4.64 -10.52
N THR A 484 -18.64 4.48 -11.06
CA THR A 484 -19.31 3.18 -10.86
C THR A 484 -18.58 2.16 -11.74
N LEU A 485 -17.53 1.53 -11.23
CA LEU A 485 -17.40 0.10 -11.47
C LEU A 485 -18.70 -0.49 -10.93
N VAL A 486 -19.68 -0.65 -11.81
CA VAL A 486 -20.93 -1.27 -11.45
C VAL A 486 -20.57 -2.72 -11.16
N ALA A 487 -20.49 -3.03 -9.87
CA ALA A 487 -21.10 -4.26 -9.39
C ALA A 487 -22.58 -4.19 -9.78
N GLN A 488 -22.92 -4.64 -10.98
CA GLN A 488 -24.28 -5.08 -11.33
C GLN A 488 -24.37 -6.51 -10.74
N GLY A 489 -25.28 -6.90 -9.87
CA GLY A 489 -26.35 -6.19 -9.21
C GLY A 489 -26.84 -7.05 -8.03
N GLY A 490 -27.65 -6.44 -7.16
CA GLY A 490 -28.26 -7.12 -6.03
C GLY A 490 -28.90 -6.09 -5.12
N THR A 491 -30.17 -5.81 -5.37
CA THR A 491 -31.01 -4.92 -4.56
C THR A 491 -30.94 -5.31 -3.08
N ASN A 492 -30.67 -4.35 -2.19
CA ASN A 492 -31.17 -4.42 -0.82
C ASN A 492 -31.31 -3.01 -0.24
N ARG A 493 -32.57 -2.61 -0.03
CA ARG A 493 -32.93 -1.66 1.03
C ARG A 493 -32.53 -2.32 2.35
N VAL A 494 -31.86 -1.58 3.23
CA VAL A 494 -31.53 -2.05 4.59
C VAL A 494 -32.74 -1.76 5.49
N PRO A 495 -33.42 -2.78 6.05
CA PRO A 495 -34.33 -2.59 7.18
C PRO A 495 -33.52 -2.40 8.46
N SER A 496 -34.05 -1.65 9.43
CA SER A 496 -33.38 -1.20 10.66
C SER A 496 -33.07 -2.28 11.71
N THR A 497 -32.80 -3.52 11.30
CA THR A 497 -32.35 -4.60 12.18
C THR A 497 -31.40 -5.53 11.41
N PHE A 498 -30.14 -5.13 11.27
CA PHE A 498 -29.11 -6.02 10.73
C PHE A 498 -28.18 -6.49 11.86
N ILE A 499 -28.29 -7.78 12.19
CA ILE A 499 -27.26 -8.51 12.95
C ILE A 499 -26.30 -9.06 11.88
N PRO A 500 -25.02 -8.66 11.87
CA PRO A 500 -24.05 -9.19 10.91
C PRO A 500 -23.91 -10.71 11.11
N PRO A 501 -23.91 -11.52 10.04
CA PRO A 501 -23.61 -12.93 10.17
C PRO A 501 -22.16 -13.08 10.63
N LYS A 502 -21.94 -13.92 11.65
CA LYS A 502 -20.62 -14.31 12.14
C LYS A 502 -19.73 -14.68 10.95
N VAL A 503 -18.63 -13.95 10.78
CA VAL A 503 -17.57 -14.31 9.83
C VAL A 503 -16.95 -15.60 10.32
N ASP A 504 -17.26 -16.70 9.62
CA ASP A 504 -16.64 -17.98 9.89
C ASP A 504 -15.16 -17.92 9.47
N THR A 505 -14.26 -18.00 10.44
CA THR A 505 -12.81 -17.86 10.27
C THR A 505 -12.16 -19.00 9.48
N ASN A 506 -12.93 -20.02 9.06
CA ASN A 506 -12.45 -21.23 8.36
C ASN A 506 -12.66 -21.23 6.83
N ILE A 507 -13.11 -20.13 6.23
CA ILE A 507 -13.45 -20.07 4.79
C ILE A 507 -12.29 -20.43 3.84
N PRO A 508 -11.04 -19.96 4.04
CA PRO A 508 -9.93 -20.29 3.14
C PRO A 508 -9.58 -21.79 3.11
N GLU A 509 -9.69 -22.47 4.26
CA GLU A 509 -9.46 -23.91 4.37
C GLU A 509 -10.61 -24.71 3.76
N ALA A 510 -11.85 -24.29 4.01
CA ALA A 510 -13.03 -24.92 3.43
C ALA A 510 -13.02 -24.82 1.89
N ASN A 511 -12.65 -23.67 1.34
CA ASN A 511 -12.49 -23.46 -0.10
C ASN A 511 -11.35 -24.29 -0.69
N LEU A 512 -10.19 -24.33 -0.01
CA LEU A 512 -9.06 -25.13 -0.45
C LEU A 512 -9.39 -26.63 -0.46
N LYS A 513 -10.09 -27.11 0.57
CA LYS A 513 -10.55 -28.50 0.67
C LYS A 513 -11.56 -28.83 -0.43
N ALA A 514 -12.61 -28.03 -0.56
CA ALA A 514 -13.64 -28.22 -1.57
C ALA A 514 -13.06 -28.16 -3.00
N GLY A 515 -12.12 -27.24 -3.23
CA GLY A 515 -11.42 -27.09 -4.50
C GLY A 515 -10.57 -28.31 -4.85
N LYS A 516 -9.80 -28.85 -3.89
CA LYS A 516 -9.02 -30.09 -4.08
C LYS A 516 -9.92 -31.28 -4.39
N GLU A 517 -11.04 -31.42 -3.68
CA GLU A 517 -12.02 -32.47 -3.92
C GLU A 517 -12.66 -32.35 -5.31
N TYR A 518 -13.05 -31.12 -5.71
CA TYR A 518 -13.62 -30.86 -7.04
C TYR A 518 -12.64 -31.21 -8.16
N LEU A 519 -11.39 -30.71 -8.08
CA LEU A 519 -10.35 -31.00 -9.09
C LEU A 519 -10.04 -32.49 -9.18
N ALA A 520 -9.98 -33.19 -8.05
CA ALA A 520 -9.71 -34.62 -8.01
C ALA A 520 -10.85 -35.45 -8.63
N LYS A 521 -12.10 -35.00 -8.48
CA LYS A 521 -13.28 -35.64 -9.06
C LYS A 521 -13.43 -35.30 -10.55
N ASN A 522 -13.18 -34.04 -10.92
CA ASN A 522 -13.34 -33.56 -12.29
C ASN A 522 -12.35 -34.21 -13.26
N LYS A 523 -11.08 -34.44 -12.84
CA LYS A 523 -10.09 -35.14 -13.67
C LYS A 523 -10.38 -36.61 -13.95
N GLN A 524 -11.31 -37.24 -13.22
CA GLN A 524 -11.70 -38.64 -13.46
C GLN A 524 -12.69 -38.77 -14.62
N ARG A 525 -13.24 -37.66 -15.10
CA ARG A 525 -14.18 -37.66 -16.21
C ARG A 525 -13.43 -37.89 -17.52
N ALA A 526 -13.96 -38.77 -18.36
CA ALA A 526 -13.33 -39.15 -19.63
C ALA A 526 -13.21 -37.97 -20.63
N ASP A 527 -14.03 -36.93 -20.49
CA ASP A 527 -14.04 -35.74 -21.35
C ASP A 527 -13.13 -34.61 -20.86
N VAL A 528 -12.44 -34.78 -19.72
CA VAL A 528 -11.59 -33.76 -19.11
C VAL A 528 -10.11 -34.06 -19.34
N VAL A 529 -9.36 -33.04 -19.74
CA VAL A 529 -7.90 -33.08 -19.90
C VAL A 529 -7.25 -32.22 -18.82
N GLU A 530 -6.26 -32.77 -18.12
CA GLU A 530 -5.45 -32.06 -17.12
C GLU A 530 -4.06 -31.71 -17.69
N ARG A 531 -3.61 -30.48 -17.45
CA ARG A 531 -2.32 -29.94 -17.88
C ARG A 531 -1.29 -30.04 -16.75
N PRO A 532 0.02 -30.01 -17.04
CA PRO A 532 1.07 -29.96 -16.00
C PRO A 532 0.94 -28.78 -15.04
N SER A 533 0.36 -27.67 -15.50
CA SER A 533 0.04 -26.50 -14.68
C SER A 533 -1.07 -26.74 -13.67
N GLY A 534 -1.83 -27.84 -13.78
CA GLY A 534 -3.04 -28.12 -12.99
C GLY A 534 -4.32 -27.55 -13.60
N LEU A 535 -4.25 -26.83 -14.73
CA LEU A 535 -5.44 -26.45 -15.50
C LEU A 535 -6.16 -27.71 -15.99
N GLN A 536 -7.46 -27.79 -15.76
CA GLN A 536 -8.33 -28.81 -16.34
C GLN A 536 -9.28 -28.18 -17.34
N TYR A 537 -9.56 -28.83 -18.45
CA TYR A 537 -10.54 -28.35 -19.42
C TYR A 537 -11.26 -29.48 -20.13
N ARG A 538 -12.44 -29.18 -20.67
CA ARG A 538 -13.15 -30.03 -21.63
C ARG A 538 -13.67 -29.22 -22.80
N ILE A 539 -13.69 -29.84 -23.97
CA ILE A 539 -14.15 -29.19 -25.21
C ILE A 539 -15.67 -29.40 -25.30
N LEU A 540 -16.46 -28.32 -25.16
CA LEU A 540 -17.91 -28.36 -25.34
C LEU A 540 -18.30 -28.24 -26.82
N LYS A 541 -17.52 -27.47 -27.57
CA LYS A 541 -17.62 -27.30 -29.02
C LYS A 541 -16.23 -27.06 -29.59
N ALA A 542 -15.83 -27.88 -30.56
CA ALA A 542 -14.58 -27.68 -31.27
C ALA A 542 -14.71 -26.55 -32.31
N GLY A 543 -13.77 -25.60 -32.27
CA GLY A 543 -13.57 -24.62 -33.32
C GLY A 543 -12.55 -25.11 -34.36
N THR A 544 -12.53 -24.46 -35.51
CA THR A 544 -11.60 -24.79 -36.62
C THR A 544 -10.72 -23.60 -37.01
N GLY A 545 -10.82 -22.47 -36.30
CA GLY A 545 -10.04 -21.28 -36.59
C GLY A 545 -8.62 -21.30 -36.00
N LYS A 546 -7.87 -20.22 -36.21
CA LYS A 546 -6.50 -20.07 -35.69
C LYS A 546 -6.49 -20.08 -34.14
N LEU A 547 -5.33 -20.46 -33.58
CA LEU A 547 -5.04 -20.32 -32.16
C LEU A 547 -4.55 -18.88 -31.86
N PRO A 548 -5.06 -18.24 -30.80
CA PRO A 548 -4.48 -17.00 -30.27
C PRO A 548 -3.03 -17.21 -29.79
N THR A 549 -2.22 -16.18 -29.93
CA THR A 549 -0.88 -16.05 -29.33
C THR A 549 -0.93 -15.07 -28.16
N GLU A 550 0.13 -15.03 -27.34
CA GLU A 550 0.23 -14.10 -26.20
C GLU A 550 0.10 -12.61 -26.56
N LYS A 551 0.34 -12.25 -27.83
CA LYS A 551 0.28 -10.88 -28.32
C LYS A 551 -1.11 -10.46 -28.82
N ASP A 552 -2.00 -11.42 -28.99
CA ASP A 552 -3.31 -11.18 -29.57
C ASP A 552 -4.30 -10.63 -28.55
N LYS A 553 -5.29 -9.92 -29.06
CA LYS A 553 -6.51 -9.58 -28.33
C LYS A 553 -7.61 -10.54 -28.78
N VAL A 554 -8.41 -11.05 -27.86
CA VAL A 554 -9.51 -11.99 -28.15
C VAL A 554 -10.85 -11.38 -27.80
N ARG A 555 -11.89 -11.80 -28.53
CA ARG A 555 -13.29 -11.52 -28.19
C ARG A 555 -13.96 -12.82 -27.77
N VAL A 556 -14.58 -12.83 -26.59
CA VAL A 556 -15.14 -14.04 -25.98
C VAL A 556 -16.54 -13.82 -25.41
N HIS A 557 -17.32 -14.88 -25.39
CA HIS A 557 -18.40 -15.03 -24.41
C HIS A 557 -17.96 -15.92 -23.25
N TYR A 558 -18.39 -15.62 -22.03
CA TYR A 558 -18.07 -16.48 -20.89
C TYR A 558 -19.08 -16.41 -19.75
N THR A 559 -19.06 -17.44 -18.91
CA THR A 559 -19.72 -17.48 -17.61
C THR A 559 -18.78 -18.13 -16.60
N GLY A 560 -18.47 -17.42 -15.51
CA GLY A 560 -17.63 -17.87 -14.41
C GLY A 560 -18.46 -18.23 -13.16
N ARG A 561 -18.14 -19.38 -12.56
CA ARG A 561 -18.75 -19.92 -11.34
C ARG A 561 -17.70 -20.36 -10.34
N VAL A 562 -18.03 -20.27 -9.05
CA VAL A 562 -17.22 -20.82 -7.95
C VAL A 562 -17.68 -22.25 -7.63
N VAL A 563 -16.86 -23.05 -6.97
CA VAL A 563 -17.29 -24.37 -6.44
C VAL A 563 -18.15 -24.17 -5.19
N ASP A 564 -19.31 -24.82 -5.15
CA ASP A 564 -20.12 -24.89 -3.93
C ASP A 564 -19.47 -25.86 -2.92
N LYS A 565 -19.14 -25.35 -1.74
CA LYS A 565 -18.40 -26.06 -0.69
C LYS A 565 -19.17 -27.23 -0.05
N LYS A 566 -20.50 -27.22 -0.14
CA LYS A 566 -21.35 -28.25 0.47
C LYS A 566 -21.60 -29.40 -0.49
N THR A 567 -21.75 -29.09 -1.76
CA THR A 567 -22.14 -30.06 -2.80
C THR A 567 -20.96 -30.53 -3.66
N ILE A 568 -19.84 -29.78 -3.65
CA ILE A 568 -18.68 -30.00 -4.52
C ILE A 568 -19.14 -30.05 -6.00
N GLN A 569 -19.97 -29.08 -6.38
CA GLN A 569 -20.52 -28.86 -7.71
C GLN A 569 -20.31 -27.40 -8.14
N PRO A 570 -20.48 -27.04 -9.43
CA PRO A 570 -20.52 -25.64 -9.84
C PRO A 570 -21.62 -24.89 -9.08
N GLY A 571 -21.23 -23.84 -8.37
CA GLY A 571 -22.10 -23.01 -7.55
C GLY A 571 -22.57 -21.74 -8.26
N GLY A 572 -22.63 -20.65 -7.49
CA GLY A 572 -23.09 -19.35 -7.97
C GLY A 572 -22.23 -18.78 -9.10
N ILE A 573 -22.89 -18.11 -10.05
CA ILE A 573 -22.23 -17.29 -11.07
C ILE A 573 -21.68 -16.06 -10.37
N PHE A 574 -20.40 -15.75 -10.59
CA PHE A 574 -19.78 -14.51 -10.11
C PHE A 574 -19.57 -13.49 -11.23
N ASP A 575 -19.48 -13.92 -12.49
CA ASP A 575 -19.38 -13.05 -13.64
C ASP A 575 -19.85 -13.76 -14.91
N SER A 576 -20.52 -13.04 -15.81
CA SER A 576 -21.03 -13.58 -17.07
C SER A 576 -21.16 -12.48 -18.12
N SER A 577 -20.58 -12.68 -19.31
CA SER A 577 -20.78 -11.75 -20.42
C SER A 577 -22.13 -11.93 -21.12
N TYR A 578 -22.75 -13.11 -20.96
CA TYR A 578 -24.13 -13.35 -21.43
C TYR A 578 -25.15 -12.52 -20.65
N GLU A 579 -24.97 -12.33 -19.33
CA GLU A 579 -25.85 -11.48 -18.53
C GLU A 579 -25.76 -10.00 -18.92
N LYS A 580 -24.63 -9.59 -19.50
CA LYS A 580 -24.37 -8.24 -19.99
C LYS A 580 -24.76 -8.04 -21.47
N ASN A 581 -25.23 -9.10 -22.15
CA ASN A 581 -25.56 -9.12 -23.58
C ASN A 581 -24.46 -8.53 -24.50
N LEU A 582 -23.19 -8.63 -24.08
CA LEU A 582 -22.06 -8.05 -24.81
C LEU A 582 -20.82 -8.95 -24.67
N PRO A 583 -20.20 -9.41 -25.77
CA PRO A 583 -18.92 -10.11 -25.71
C PRO A 583 -17.85 -9.26 -25.04
N ALA A 584 -16.98 -9.90 -24.26
CA ALA A 584 -15.85 -9.23 -23.63
C ALA A 584 -14.60 -9.35 -24.50
N GLU A 585 -13.77 -8.31 -24.48
CA GLU A 585 -12.49 -8.30 -25.20
C GLU A 585 -11.33 -8.24 -24.21
N PHE A 586 -10.35 -9.12 -24.38
CA PHE A 586 -9.20 -9.24 -23.49
C PHE A 586 -7.92 -9.39 -24.29
N ASP A 587 -6.82 -8.79 -23.81
CA ASP A 587 -5.50 -9.22 -24.22
C ASP A 587 -5.23 -10.61 -23.63
N VAL A 588 -4.67 -11.55 -24.40
CA VAL A 588 -4.45 -12.95 -23.94
C VAL A 588 -3.61 -13.02 -22.66
N THR A 589 -2.71 -12.06 -22.45
CA THR A 589 -1.86 -11.92 -21.25
C THR A 589 -2.45 -11.03 -20.16
N GLY A 590 -3.60 -10.39 -20.41
CA GLY A 590 -4.29 -9.48 -19.47
C GLY A 590 -5.32 -10.17 -18.56
N VAL A 591 -5.36 -11.50 -18.56
CA VAL A 591 -6.33 -12.32 -17.80
C VAL A 591 -5.61 -13.27 -16.84
N ILE A 592 -6.37 -13.97 -15.98
CA ILE A 592 -5.78 -14.94 -15.04
C ILE A 592 -4.99 -16.04 -15.76
N ARG A 593 -3.94 -16.57 -15.13
CA ARG A 593 -2.98 -17.51 -15.75
C ARG A 593 -3.66 -18.71 -16.42
N GLY A 594 -4.72 -19.25 -15.79
CA GLY A 594 -5.48 -20.36 -16.36
C GLY A 594 -6.17 -20.00 -17.68
N TRP A 595 -6.64 -18.76 -17.82
CA TRP A 595 -7.19 -18.25 -19.08
C TRP A 595 -6.10 -18.01 -20.13
N THR A 596 -4.97 -17.43 -19.74
CA THR A 596 -3.84 -17.21 -20.67
C THR A 596 -3.32 -18.52 -21.27
N GLU A 597 -3.24 -19.58 -20.46
CA GLU A 597 -2.89 -20.93 -20.97
C GLU A 597 -4.01 -21.50 -21.84
N ALA A 598 -5.28 -21.45 -21.39
CA ALA A 598 -6.40 -22.04 -22.12
C ALA A 598 -6.63 -21.38 -23.48
N LEU A 599 -6.62 -20.05 -23.57
CA LEU A 599 -6.90 -19.31 -24.79
C LEU A 599 -5.93 -19.67 -25.91
N GLN A 600 -4.65 -19.88 -25.60
CA GLN A 600 -3.63 -20.28 -26.59
C GLN A 600 -3.79 -21.71 -27.10
N LEU A 601 -4.66 -22.51 -26.46
CA LEU A 601 -5.00 -23.87 -26.85
C LEU A 601 -6.39 -23.96 -27.52
N MET A 602 -7.17 -22.89 -27.50
CA MET A 602 -8.53 -22.83 -28.02
C MET A 602 -8.55 -22.32 -29.46
N PRO A 603 -8.89 -23.15 -30.47
CA PRO A 603 -9.14 -22.66 -31.83
C PRO A 603 -10.29 -21.65 -31.83
N LYS A 604 -10.20 -20.57 -32.62
CA LYS A 604 -11.33 -19.65 -32.83
C LYS A 604 -12.60 -20.43 -33.23
N GLY A 605 -13.73 -20.06 -32.62
CA GLY A 605 -15.02 -20.73 -32.75
C GLY A 605 -15.27 -21.86 -31.72
N SER A 606 -14.29 -22.15 -30.87
CA SER A 606 -14.43 -23.17 -29.82
C SER A 606 -15.23 -22.65 -28.63
N LYS A 607 -15.95 -23.56 -27.97
CA LYS A 607 -16.50 -23.36 -26.63
C LYS A 607 -15.93 -24.42 -25.69
N TRP A 608 -15.25 -24.02 -24.63
CA TRP A 608 -14.63 -24.92 -23.66
C TRP A 608 -15.20 -24.66 -22.26
N GLU A 609 -15.19 -25.69 -21.42
CA GLU A 609 -15.30 -25.52 -19.98
C GLU A 609 -13.89 -25.64 -19.39
N LEU A 610 -13.49 -24.63 -18.61
CA LEU A 610 -12.21 -24.56 -17.91
C LEU A 610 -12.47 -24.71 -16.41
N VAL A 611 -11.67 -25.54 -15.75
CA VAL A 611 -11.64 -25.66 -14.29
C VAL A 611 -10.24 -25.26 -13.84
N ILE A 612 -10.17 -24.10 -13.21
CA ILE A 612 -8.94 -23.38 -12.93
C ILE A 612 -8.64 -23.46 -11.44
N PRO A 613 -7.55 -24.13 -11.03
CA PRO A 613 -7.15 -24.17 -9.64
C PRO A 613 -6.81 -22.76 -9.12
N HIS A 614 -7.01 -22.52 -7.82
CA HIS A 614 -6.84 -21.19 -7.24
C HIS A 614 -5.48 -20.55 -7.53
N TYR A 615 -4.39 -21.33 -7.62
CA TYR A 615 -3.05 -20.85 -7.93
C TYR A 615 -2.80 -20.45 -9.39
N LEU A 616 -3.74 -20.78 -10.30
CA LEU A 616 -3.82 -20.23 -11.66
C LEU A 616 -4.89 -19.12 -11.79
N ALA A 617 -5.53 -18.75 -10.68
CA ALA A 617 -6.58 -17.73 -10.57
C ALA A 617 -6.21 -16.70 -9.47
N TYR A 618 -7.10 -16.46 -8.50
CA TYR A 618 -6.96 -15.40 -7.48
C TYR A 618 -6.37 -15.86 -6.13
N GLN A 619 -5.87 -17.09 -6.05
CA GLN A 619 -5.08 -17.62 -4.92
C GLN A 619 -5.78 -17.45 -3.56
N GLU A 620 -5.01 -17.37 -2.47
CA GLU A 620 -5.46 -17.19 -1.09
C GLU A 620 -6.17 -15.85 -0.85
N ARG A 621 -6.00 -14.88 -1.74
CA ARG A 621 -6.65 -13.56 -1.62
C ARG A 621 -8.10 -13.60 -2.11
N GLY A 622 -8.40 -14.41 -3.13
CA GLY A 622 -9.67 -14.33 -3.84
C GLY A 622 -9.84 -13.01 -4.59
N SER A 623 -11.05 -12.76 -5.09
CA SER A 623 -11.46 -11.47 -5.65
C SER A 623 -12.85 -11.09 -5.09
N PRO A 624 -12.89 -10.55 -3.86
CA PRO A 624 -14.16 -10.18 -3.22
C PRO A 624 -14.91 -9.08 -3.99
N PRO A 625 -16.26 -9.06 -3.94
CA PRO A 625 -17.11 -9.94 -3.15
C PRO A 625 -17.45 -11.29 -3.82
N GLY A 626 -17.16 -11.48 -5.11
CA GLY A 626 -17.66 -12.61 -5.91
C GLY A 626 -16.83 -13.90 -5.81
N ILE A 627 -15.54 -13.79 -5.52
CA ILE A 627 -14.61 -14.93 -5.47
C ILE A 627 -13.91 -14.94 -4.12
N GLY A 628 -14.07 -16.02 -3.36
CA GLY A 628 -13.43 -16.20 -2.07
C GLY A 628 -11.96 -16.62 -2.15
N PRO A 629 -11.23 -16.56 -1.02
CA PRO A 629 -9.91 -17.16 -0.85
C PRO A 629 -9.85 -18.62 -1.32
N ASN A 630 -8.78 -19.00 -2.01
CA ASN A 630 -8.49 -20.38 -2.45
C ASN A 630 -9.58 -21.05 -3.30
N GLU A 631 -10.41 -20.28 -4.00
CA GLU A 631 -11.47 -20.85 -4.82
C GLU A 631 -10.96 -21.36 -6.16
N VAL A 632 -11.44 -22.55 -6.51
CA VAL A 632 -11.37 -23.08 -7.87
C VAL A 632 -12.46 -22.40 -8.69
N LEU A 633 -12.11 -21.93 -9.88
CA LEU A 633 -13.04 -21.26 -10.79
C LEU A 633 -13.42 -22.19 -11.93
N ILE A 634 -14.69 -22.18 -12.28
CA ILE A 634 -15.24 -22.93 -13.40
C ILE A 634 -15.73 -21.90 -14.42
N PHE A 635 -15.18 -21.94 -15.63
CA PHE A 635 -15.58 -21.05 -16.70
C PHE A 635 -16.10 -21.83 -17.89
N GLU A 636 -17.25 -21.44 -18.43
CA GLU A 636 -17.55 -21.72 -19.84
C GLU A 636 -17.04 -20.55 -20.66
N VAL A 637 -16.18 -20.80 -21.66
CA VAL A 637 -15.58 -19.77 -22.52
C VAL A 637 -15.83 -20.12 -23.98
N GLU A 638 -16.43 -19.22 -24.73
CA GLU A 638 -16.59 -19.29 -26.18
C GLU A 638 -15.70 -18.24 -26.84
N LEU A 639 -14.71 -18.70 -27.61
CA LEU A 639 -13.79 -17.83 -28.33
C LEU A 639 -14.39 -17.43 -29.67
N LEU A 640 -14.90 -16.20 -29.76
CA LEU A 640 -15.62 -15.69 -30.92
C LEU A 640 -14.64 -15.19 -31.99
N ASP A 641 -13.63 -14.43 -31.58
CA ASP A 641 -12.70 -13.80 -32.52
C ASP A 641 -11.30 -13.56 -31.94
N ILE A 642 -10.33 -13.39 -32.84
CA ILE A 642 -8.97 -12.93 -32.56
C ILE A 642 -8.81 -11.59 -33.27
N LEU A 643 -8.75 -10.53 -32.49
CA LEU A 643 -8.64 -9.15 -32.94
C LEU A 643 -7.15 -8.84 -33.11
N SER A 644 -6.71 -8.68 -34.36
CA SER A 644 -5.34 -8.24 -34.65
C SER A 644 -5.12 -6.85 -34.10
N LYS A 645 -3.98 -6.63 -33.44
CA LYS A 645 -3.50 -5.29 -33.08
C LYS A 645 -3.11 -4.48 -34.31
#